data_AF-G0TVC0-F1
#
_entry.id   AF-G0TVC0-F1
#
_cell.length_a   1.000
_cell.length_b   1.000
_cell.length_c   1.000
_cell.angle_alpha   90.00
_cell.angle_beta   90.00
_cell.angle_gamma   90.00
#
_symmetry.space_group_name_H-M   'P 1'
#
loop_
_entity.id
_entity.type
_entity.pdbx_description
1 polymer ?
#
loop_
_entity_poly.entity_id
_entity_poly.type
_entity_poly.pdbx_seq_one_letter_code
_entity_poly.pdbx_strand_id
1 'polypeptide(L)'
;MPLEAASGLWRSEDMTLLRLTMQRETVHDSVLKLGQLSAFQFLDLNSSTSAFQRDFVQEVRRCDDMERKLRYLHEEIETAGITCFPDEPSEQETLFSLEHKVDQYENELREMNGQYQSLIEERNRSREHLEVLNREFGSGIRHSQGLNLLTGVIPKDRVPTLERLVYRITRGNSVIQTDRITTPLTDADGGQLRSLRAGPPVRSLPRIRAALQEAEYLSGAQVLTIVEELLTKDKPPTHFFTNKFTACFQGIVDSTVWRDIRRSTPGVLTIVTFPYLFGVMYGDIGHGAILTLFSIFLISMEKHWEKKKLNEIFAMIFDGRYLLFLMGLFAVYLGLLYNDLFGFSTEIFASGYQWEKITNKTSGNMYPINMKDVTPNRSVIFGIDSAWSETENKLEFYNSVKMKCSVIIGVVQMIVGVFLSLLNHLYFDDKILVWYRFIPEIVFLLCTFGYMCVLIVVKWCTNWDNRTHNAPSLLETMTNFFLQPGTVTVPLYSGQEQVQLALFLIAFAMVPLLLCAIPIHKKREHERRQRMMQHVNADPSLGEDEEEFDFSEVVIHQVIHTIEYVLGCVSNTASYLRLWALSLAHSQLSEVFWSFTFLMAVDMDGGSGICIFVGLCVWMCATLAVLLGMESLSAFLHALRLHWVEFNNKFYAADGYPFTPFNIAEVLNKLN
;
A
#
# COMPACT_ATOMS: atom_id res chain seq x y z
N MET A 1 20.07 24.71 -10.34
CA MET A 1 18.82 25.04 -9.61
C MET A 1 19.15 25.17 -8.14
N PRO A 2 18.53 26.08 -7.38
CA PRO A 2 18.74 26.10 -5.94
C PRO A 2 18.34 24.75 -5.38
N LEU A 3 19.24 24.14 -4.60
CA LEU A 3 18.97 22.99 -3.74
C LEU A 3 17.99 23.45 -2.65
N GLU A 4 16.74 23.69 -3.03
CA GLU A 4 15.67 23.79 -2.05
C GLU A 4 15.62 22.44 -1.35
N ALA A 5 15.86 22.46 -0.04
CA ALA A 5 15.57 21.35 0.84
C ALA A 5 14.05 21.08 0.75
N ALA A 6 13.63 20.36 -0.29
CA ALA A 6 12.23 20.15 -0.59
C ALA A 6 11.58 19.43 0.60
N SER A 7 10.50 19.99 1.10
CA SER A 7 9.67 19.42 2.15
C SER A 7 9.23 18.02 1.76
N GLY A 8 9.89 17.00 2.33
CA GLY A 8 9.99 15.62 1.80
C GLY A 8 8.71 14.78 1.69
N LEU A 9 7.52 15.39 1.80
CA LEU A 9 6.24 14.73 1.55
C LEU A 9 5.57 15.21 0.25
N TRP A 10 5.80 16.46 -0.17
CA TRP A 10 5.17 17.03 -1.37
C TRP A 10 5.80 16.50 -2.66
N ARG A 11 7.11 16.24 -2.65
CA ARG A 11 7.89 15.69 -3.76
C ARG A 11 8.96 14.74 -3.21
N SER A 12 9.46 13.86 -4.07
CA SER A 12 10.57 12.97 -3.70
C SER A 12 11.83 13.79 -3.47
N GLU A 13 12.72 13.27 -2.64
CA GLU A 13 14.00 13.91 -2.40
C GLU A 13 14.92 13.90 -3.61
N ASP A 14 15.84 14.86 -3.63
CA ASP A 14 16.94 14.87 -4.59
C ASP A 14 17.94 13.76 -4.23
N MET A 15 18.24 12.93 -5.22
CA MET A 15 19.24 11.87 -5.14
C MET A 15 20.46 12.24 -5.98
N THR A 16 21.62 11.78 -5.54
CA THR A 16 22.89 11.89 -6.28
C THR A 16 23.55 10.54 -6.38
N LEU A 17 24.10 10.22 -7.54
CA LEU A 17 24.92 9.02 -7.69
C LEU A 17 26.33 9.29 -7.17
N LEU A 18 26.78 8.49 -6.23
CA LEU A 18 28.15 8.49 -5.74
C LEU A 18 28.91 7.28 -6.25
N ARG A 19 30.18 7.49 -6.62
CA ARG A 19 31.18 6.45 -6.76
C ARG A 19 32.10 6.50 -5.55
N LEU A 20 32.13 5.39 -4.82
CA LEU A 20 33.05 5.18 -3.70
C LEU A 20 34.21 4.29 -4.16
N THR A 21 35.43 4.74 -3.96
CA THR A 21 36.63 3.93 -4.14
C THR A 21 37.29 3.71 -2.80
N MET A 22 37.40 2.44 -2.39
CA MET A 22 37.84 2.05 -1.05
C MET A 22 38.97 1.02 -1.10
N GLN A 23 39.80 1.01 -0.04
CA GLN A 23 40.81 -0.02 0.17
C GLN A 23 40.19 -1.26 0.82
N ARG A 24 40.69 -2.45 0.47
CA ARG A 24 40.14 -3.73 0.96
C ARG A 24 40.08 -3.81 2.49
N GLU A 25 41.06 -3.21 3.18
CA GLU A 25 41.17 -3.24 4.65
C GLU A 25 40.10 -2.39 5.34
N THR A 26 39.65 -1.27 4.73
CA THR A 26 38.65 -0.37 5.30
C THR A 26 37.22 -0.66 4.86
N VAL A 27 37.04 -1.50 3.84
CA VAL A 27 35.72 -1.80 3.24
C VAL A 27 34.75 -2.31 4.29
N HIS A 28 35.17 -3.23 5.16
CA HIS A 28 34.28 -3.82 6.17
C HIS A 28 33.72 -2.76 7.14
N ASP A 29 34.59 -1.98 7.77
CA ASP A 29 34.20 -0.97 8.77
C ASP A 29 33.42 0.19 8.13
N SER A 30 33.80 0.57 6.91
CA SER A 30 33.11 1.59 6.14
C SER A 30 31.69 1.15 5.78
N VAL A 31 31.51 -0.09 5.27
CA VAL A 31 30.19 -0.64 4.94
C VAL A 31 29.33 -0.80 6.19
N LEU A 32 29.92 -1.20 7.32
CA LEU A 32 29.23 -1.28 8.62
C LEU A 32 28.69 0.09 9.03
N LYS A 33 29.52 1.14 8.98
CA LYS A 33 29.11 2.51 9.31
C LYS A 33 28.07 3.05 8.32
N LEU A 34 28.19 2.76 7.03
CA LEU A 34 27.18 3.09 6.02
C LEU A 34 25.84 2.40 6.32
N GLY A 35 25.88 1.12 6.73
CA GLY A 35 24.69 0.36 7.10
C GLY A 35 24.01 0.82 8.39
N GLN A 36 24.77 1.42 9.32
CA GLN A 36 24.22 2.09 10.51
C GLN A 36 23.53 3.41 10.18
N LEU A 37 24.00 4.13 9.16
CA LEU A 37 23.40 5.40 8.73
C LEU A 37 22.08 5.24 7.96
N SER A 38 21.81 4.05 7.40
CA SER A 38 20.60 3.70 6.65
C SER A 38 20.19 4.71 5.57
N ALA A 39 21.18 5.35 4.94
CA ALA A 39 20.97 6.44 3.97
C ALA A 39 21.58 6.13 2.59
N PHE A 40 21.95 4.87 2.34
CA PHE A 40 22.74 4.47 1.18
C PHE A 40 22.13 3.26 0.48
N GLN A 41 21.79 3.36 -0.81
CA GLN A 41 21.31 2.24 -1.62
C GLN A 41 22.37 1.85 -2.65
N PHE A 42 22.89 0.62 -2.55
CA PHE A 42 23.88 0.09 -3.49
C PHE A 42 23.24 -0.26 -4.83
N LEU A 43 23.95 0.01 -5.92
CA LEU A 43 23.61 -0.45 -7.27
C LEU A 43 24.47 -1.64 -7.63
N ASP A 44 23.85 -2.68 -8.23
CA ASP A 44 24.59 -3.85 -8.69
C ASP A 44 25.37 -3.51 -9.97
N LEU A 45 26.69 -3.38 -9.83
CA LEU A 45 27.60 -3.16 -10.96
C LEU A 45 27.93 -4.46 -11.72
N ASN A 46 27.68 -5.62 -11.10
CA ASN A 46 28.10 -6.93 -11.56
C ASN A 46 26.89 -7.77 -12.00
N SER A 47 25.88 -7.12 -12.60
CA SER A 47 24.63 -7.75 -13.04
C SER A 47 24.82 -8.82 -14.12
N SER A 48 25.87 -8.70 -14.93
CA SER A 48 26.25 -9.68 -15.97
C SER A 48 26.97 -10.91 -15.42
N THR A 49 27.41 -10.89 -14.15
CA THR A 49 28.14 -12.00 -13.52
C THR A 49 27.20 -12.86 -12.69
N SER A 50 27.33 -14.18 -12.84
CA SER A 50 26.57 -15.14 -12.03
C SER A 50 26.98 -15.07 -10.56
N ALA A 51 26.05 -15.37 -9.65
CA ALA A 51 26.28 -15.28 -8.21
C ALA A 51 27.52 -16.06 -7.73
N PHE A 52 27.81 -17.23 -8.34
CA PHE A 52 28.95 -18.09 -7.98
C PHE A 52 30.32 -17.56 -8.42
N GLN A 53 30.35 -16.64 -9.38
CA GLN A 53 31.59 -16.05 -9.90
C GLN A 53 31.96 -14.76 -9.16
N ARG A 54 31.14 -14.32 -8.19
CA ARG A 54 31.39 -13.11 -7.41
C ARG A 54 32.46 -13.36 -6.35
N ASP A 55 33.20 -12.32 -6.01
CA ASP A 55 34.39 -12.42 -5.15
C ASP A 55 34.12 -12.90 -3.71
N PHE A 56 32.92 -12.67 -3.15
CA PHE A 56 32.59 -12.94 -1.74
C PHE A 56 31.74 -14.20 -1.51
N VAL A 57 31.76 -15.14 -2.46
CA VAL A 57 30.90 -16.34 -2.40
C VAL A 57 31.28 -17.28 -1.26
N GLN A 58 32.57 -17.37 -0.92
CA GLN A 58 33.02 -18.24 0.17
C GLN A 58 32.55 -17.72 1.53
N GLU A 59 32.60 -16.41 1.74
CA GLU A 59 32.13 -15.74 2.95
C GLU A 59 30.62 -15.84 3.10
N VAL A 60 29.85 -15.64 2.02
CA VAL A 60 28.39 -15.83 2.05
C VAL A 60 28.03 -17.26 2.41
N ARG A 61 28.70 -18.27 1.82
CA ARG A 61 28.47 -19.68 2.18
C ARG A 61 28.80 -19.98 3.64
N ARG A 62 29.86 -19.39 4.19
CA ARG A 62 30.20 -19.53 5.62
C ARG A 62 29.09 -18.97 6.51
N CYS A 63 28.51 -17.82 6.16
CA CYS A 63 27.37 -17.25 6.88
C CYS A 63 26.10 -18.09 6.74
N ASP A 64 25.78 -18.60 5.55
CA ASP A 64 24.63 -19.48 5.31
C ASP A 64 24.73 -20.78 6.11
N ASP A 65 25.93 -21.37 6.18
CA ASP A 65 26.19 -22.55 7.00
C ASP A 65 25.98 -22.23 8.49
N MET A 66 26.42 -21.07 8.97
CA MET A 66 26.21 -20.63 10.35
C MET A 66 24.74 -20.38 10.67
N GLU A 67 23.99 -19.76 9.75
CA GLU A 67 22.55 -19.54 9.88
C GLU A 67 21.80 -20.88 9.98
N ARG A 68 22.18 -21.88 9.18
CA ARG A 68 21.62 -23.24 9.27
C ARG A 68 21.83 -23.84 10.66
N LYS A 69 23.04 -23.68 11.24
CA LYS A 69 23.36 -24.20 12.58
C LYS A 69 22.55 -23.49 13.66
N LEU A 70 22.46 -22.17 13.60
CA LEU A 70 21.66 -21.38 14.55
C LEU A 70 20.17 -21.73 14.48
N ARG A 71 19.63 -21.96 13.27
CA ARG A 71 18.24 -22.39 13.09
C ARG A 71 17.98 -23.76 13.71
N TYR A 72 18.90 -24.71 13.52
CA TYR A 72 18.82 -26.01 14.18
C TYR A 72 18.80 -25.89 15.71
N LEU A 73 19.71 -25.08 16.28
CA LEU A 73 19.72 -24.82 17.73
C LEU A 73 18.42 -24.19 18.20
N HIS A 74 17.85 -23.26 17.44
CA HIS A 74 16.58 -22.61 17.77
C HIS A 74 15.41 -23.62 17.78
N GLU A 75 15.31 -24.50 16.78
CA GLU A 75 14.30 -25.57 16.74
C GLU A 75 14.42 -26.53 17.93
N GLU A 76 15.64 -26.90 18.33
CA GLU A 76 15.88 -27.75 19.50
C GLU A 76 15.48 -27.04 20.82
N ILE A 77 15.72 -25.73 20.94
CA ILE A 77 15.28 -24.94 22.09
C ILE A 77 13.75 -24.88 22.17
N GLU A 78 13.07 -24.68 21.04
CA GLU A 78 11.61 -24.67 20.97
C GLU A 78 11.00 -26.04 21.32
N THR A 79 11.56 -27.13 20.80
CA THR A 79 11.09 -28.49 21.15
C THR A 79 11.32 -28.82 22.63
N ALA A 80 12.36 -28.28 23.25
CA ALA A 80 12.61 -28.38 24.69
C ALA A 80 11.68 -27.49 25.55
N GLY A 81 10.94 -26.55 24.95
CA GLY A 81 10.02 -25.65 25.65
C GLY A 81 10.70 -24.59 26.52
N ILE A 82 11.95 -24.22 26.21
CA ILE A 82 12.71 -23.21 26.97
C ILE A 82 12.35 -21.82 26.43
N THR A 83 11.72 -20.97 27.25
CA THR A 83 11.16 -19.67 26.82
C THR A 83 11.93 -18.44 27.29
N CYS A 84 12.95 -18.60 28.14
CA CYS A 84 13.69 -17.47 28.72
C CYS A 84 15.18 -17.54 28.40
N PHE A 85 15.66 -16.56 27.64
CA PHE A 85 17.08 -16.23 27.56
C PHE A 85 17.42 -15.21 28.64
N PRO A 86 18.43 -15.44 29.49
CA PRO A 86 18.95 -14.38 30.34
C PRO A 86 19.65 -13.32 29.48
N ASP A 87 19.22 -12.07 29.58
CA ASP A 87 19.90 -10.90 28.99
C ASP A 87 21.21 -10.65 29.76
N GLU A 88 22.24 -11.46 29.50
CA GLU A 88 23.59 -11.12 29.95
C GLU A 88 24.24 -10.13 28.98
N PRO A 89 24.96 -9.11 29.48
CA PRO A 89 25.68 -8.17 28.62
C PRO A 89 26.75 -8.93 27.84
N SER A 90 26.60 -8.99 26.52
CA SER A 90 27.57 -9.64 25.64
C SER A 90 28.95 -9.01 25.84
N GLU A 91 29.91 -9.80 26.36
CA GLU A 91 31.32 -9.49 26.18
C GLU A 91 31.59 -9.29 24.68
N GLN A 92 32.48 -8.36 24.31
CA GLN A 92 32.88 -8.16 22.92
C GLN A 92 33.72 -9.35 22.45
N GLU A 93 33.05 -10.49 22.24
CA GLU A 93 33.65 -11.67 21.67
C GLU A 93 33.81 -11.51 20.16
N THR A 94 34.92 -12.00 19.63
CA THR A 94 35.17 -11.96 18.19
C THR A 94 34.21 -12.90 17.44
N LEU A 95 33.89 -12.58 16.19
CA LEU A 95 33.05 -13.45 15.35
C LEU A 95 33.62 -14.89 15.30
N PHE A 96 34.94 -15.03 15.20
CA PHE A 96 35.59 -16.33 15.13
C PHE A 96 35.39 -17.19 16.40
N SER A 97 35.47 -16.58 17.59
CA SER A 97 35.22 -17.31 18.84
C SER A 97 33.76 -17.74 18.96
N LEU A 98 32.82 -16.90 18.51
CA LEU A 98 31.39 -17.22 18.50
C LEU A 98 31.07 -18.36 17.54
N GLU A 99 31.63 -18.33 16.32
CA GLU A 99 31.44 -19.41 15.35
C GLU A 99 31.94 -20.76 15.90
N HIS A 100 33.11 -20.79 16.54
CA HIS A 100 33.63 -22.01 17.17
C HIS A 100 32.70 -22.53 18.27
N LYS A 101 32.13 -21.63 19.08
CA LYS A 101 31.17 -22.02 20.13
C LYS A 101 29.89 -22.60 19.53
N VAL A 102 29.33 -21.98 18.51
CA VAL A 102 28.13 -22.49 17.80
C VAL A 102 28.40 -23.88 17.24
N ASP A 103 29.55 -24.07 16.59
CA ASP A 103 29.96 -25.37 16.06
C ASP A 103 30.11 -26.42 17.15
N GLN A 104 30.68 -26.05 18.30
CA GLN A 104 30.82 -26.95 19.44
C GLN A 104 29.45 -27.36 19.99
N TYR A 105 28.55 -26.39 20.24
CA TYR A 105 27.22 -26.68 20.79
C TYR A 105 26.33 -27.48 19.83
N GLU A 106 26.40 -27.21 18.51
CA GLU A 106 25.68 -28.00 17.51
C GLU A 106 26.11 -29.47 17.56
N ASN A 107 27.42 -29.73 17.60
CA ASN A 107 27.97 -31.08 17.64
C ASN A 107 27.59 -31.81 18.94
N GLU A 108 27.71 -31.13 20.09
CA GLU A 108 27.33 -31.68 21.38
C GLU A 108 25.83 -32.04 21.43
N LEU A 109 24.95 -31.16 20.96
CA LEU A 109 23.51 -31.42 20.91
C LEU A 109 23.16 -32.55 19.95
N ARG A 110 23.80 -32.61 18.78
CA ARG A 110 23.54 -33.67 17.81
C ARG A 110 23.99 -35.04 18.32
N GLU A 111 25.12 -35.09 19.03
CA GLU A 111 25.57 -36.30 19.70
C GLU A 111 24.60 -36.73 20.81
N MET A 112 24.18 -35.79 21.67
CA MET A 112 23.22 -36.05 22.74
C MET A 112 21.86 -36.53 22.21
N ASN A 113 21.33 -35.91 21.16
CA ASN A 113 20.09 -36.33 20.52
C ASN A 113 20.22 -37.70 19.87
N GLY A 114 21.36 -38.01 19.25
CA GLY A 114 21.66 -39.35 18.75
C GLY A 114 21.66 -40.40 19.86
N GLN A 115 22.29 -40.11 21.00
CA GLN A 115 22.27 -40.98 22.18
C GLN A 115 20.83 -41.14 22.73
N TYR A 116 20.07 -40.07 22.84
CA TYR A 116 18.68 -40.08 23.31
C TYR A 116 17.76 -40.94 22.41
N GLN A 117 17.87 -40.80 21.09
CA GLN A 117 17.12 -41.63 20.14
C GLN A 117 17.48 -43.11 20.27
N SER A 118 18.78 -43.43 20.36
CA SER A 118 19.23 -44.83 20.55
C SER A 118 18.66 -45.45 21.84
N LEU A 119 18.57 -44.67 22.93
CA LEU A 119 17.96 -45.11 24.18
C LEU A 119 16.44 -45.32 24.05
N ILE A 120 15.74 -44.48 23.28
CA ILE A 120 14.31 -44.69 22.99
C ILE A 120 14.11 -45.98 22.21
N GLU A 121 14.93 -46.23 21.18
CA GLU A 121 14.88 -47.45 20.39
C GLU A 121 15.16 -48.69 21.24
N GLU A 122 16.18 -48.65 22.09
CA GLU A 122 16.51 -49.75 23.00
C GLU A 122 15.37 -49.99 23.99
N ARG A 123 14.84 -48.94 24.60
CA ARG A 123 13.66 -49.02 25.49
C ARG A 123 12.45 -49.63 24.76
N ASN A 124 12.19 -49.20 23.53
CA ASN A 124 11.07 -49.71 22.73
C ASN A 124 11.30 -51.18 22.36
N ARG A 125 12.51 -51.56 21.94
CA ARG A 125 12.89 -52.95 21.65
C ARG A 125 12.77 -53.83 22.88
N SER A 126 13.24 -53.39 24.05
CA SER A 126 13.09 -54.13 25.31
C SER A 126 11.61 -54.29 25.67
N ARG A 127 10.79 -53.27 25.42
CA ARG A 127 9.35 -53.32 25.66
C ARG A 127 8.64 -54.28 24.69
N GLU A 128 9.01 -54.28 23.40
CA GLU A 128 8.56 -55.25 22.41
C GLU A 128 8.99 -56.67 22.78
N HIS A 129 10.23 -56.84 23.26
CA HIS A 129 10.74 -58.14 23.69
C HIS A 129 10.00 -58.65 24.94
N LEU A 130 9.62 -57.76 25.87
CA LEU A 130 8.76 -58.11 27.00
C LEU A 130 7.33 -58.49 26.56
N GLU A 131 6.77 -57.82 25.55
CA GLU A 131 5.48 -58.18 24.93
C GLU A 131 5.54 -59.53 24.20
N VAL A 132 6.64 -59.81 23.51
CA VAL A 132 6.89 -61.09 22.81
C VAL A 132 7.16 -62.22 23.80
N LEU A 133 7.91 -61.98 24.88
CA LEU A 133 8.10 -62.97 25.95
C LEU A 133 6.81 -63.27 26.71
N ASN A 134 5.90 -62.31 26.81
CA ASN A 134 4.54 -62.54 27.30
C ASN A 134 3.66 -63.34 26.33
N ARG A 135 4.12 -63.59 25.09
CA ARG A 135 3.45 -64.41 24.06
C ARG A 135 4.39 -65.56 23.62
N GLU A 136 4.43 -66.64 24.40
CA GLU A 136 5.25 -67.82 24.14
C GLU A 136 5.19 -68.32 22.68
N PHE A 137 6.36 -68.47 22.03
CA PHE A 137 6.58 -69.45 20.97
C PHE A 137 7.76 -70.34 21.35
N GLY A 138 7.43 -71.57 21.69
CA GLY A 138 8.38 -72.63 22.03
C GLY A 138 9.10 -73.23 20.83
N SER A 139 10.32 -73.66 21.11
CA SER A 139 11.10 -74.72 20.47
C SER A 139 11.75 -74.45 19.10
N GLY A 140 13.09 -74.45 19.13
CA GLY A 140 13.86 -75.50 18.46
C GLY A 140 14.38 -75.24 17.03
N ILE A 141 15.72 -75.35 16.94
CA ILE A 141 16.53 -75.94 15.84
C ILE A 141 17.53 -74.98 15.16
N ARG A 142 18.69 -75.58 14.88
CA ARG A 142 20.05 -75.06 14.71
C ARG A 142 20.40 -74.69 13.25
N HIS A 143 21.42 -73.83 13.12
CA HIS A 143 22.09 -73.33 11.91
C HIS A 143 22.79 -74.38 11.01
N SER A 144 22.83 -74.13 9.68
CA SER A 144 24.01 -73.87 8.79
C SER A 144 23.60 -74.09 7.29
N GLN A 145 24.14 -73.53 6.20
CA GLN A 145 25.03 -72.41 5.80
C GLN A 145 25.00 -72.31 4.25
N GLY A 146 25.24 -71.13 3.64
CA GLY A 146 25.51 -71.02 2.19
C GLY A 146 25.66 -69.62 1.56
N LEU A 147 26.56 -68.76 2.07
CA LEU A 147 27.15 -67.52 1.48
C LEU A 147 26.23 -66.34 1.05
N ASN A 148 26.34 -65.20 1.76
CA ASN A 148 25.77 -63.88 1.43
C ASN A 148 26.87 -62.83 1.21
N LEU A 149 26.70 -61.96 0.22
CA LEU A 149 27.57 -60.85 -0.13
C LEU A 149 27.30 -59.64 0.80
N LEU A 150 28.34 -59.03 1.37
CA LEU A 150 28.23 -57.89 2.30
C LEU A 150 29.05 -56.69 1.78
N THR A 151 28.40 -55.53 1.64
CA THR A 151 29.03 -54.26 1.29
C THR A 151 28.79 -53.24 2.41
N GLY A 152 29.78 -52.38 2.68
CA GLY A 152 29.70 -51.40 3.75
C GLY A 152 30.82 -50.37 3.69
N VAL A 153 30.57 -49.20 4.26
CA VAL A 153 31.52 -48.09 4.33
C VAL A 153 32.23 -48.17 5.68
N ILE A 154 33.56 -48.16 5.66
CA ILE A 154 34.39 -48.22 6.87
C ILE A 154 35.32 -47.00 6.92
N PRO A 155 35.54 -46.39 8.09
CA PRO A 155 36.55 -45.35 8.27
C PRO A 155 37.93 -45.84 7.81
N LYS A 156 38.65 -44.97 7.10
CA LYS A 156 39.91 -45.27 6.39
C LYS A 156 40.98 -45.90 7.28
N ASP A 157 40.94 -45.61 8.57
CA ASP A 157 41.92 -46.04 9.56
C ASP A 157 41.70 -47.48 10.05
N ARG A 158 40.48 -48.02 9.83
CA ARG A 158 40.11 -49.38 10.25
C ARG A 158 40.12 -50.41 9.11
N VAL A 159 40.39 -49.97 7.88
CA VAL A 159 40.54 -50.83 6.68
C VAL A 159 41.62 -51.92 6.85
N PRO A 160 42.84 -51.64 7.35
CA PRO A 160 43.89 -52.67 7.47
C PRO A 160 43.56 -53.73 8.53
N THR A 161 42.81 -53.33 9.56
CA THR A 161 42.37 -54.22 10.64
C THR A 161 41.27 -55.15 10.17
N LEU A 162 40.32 -54.63 9.37
CA LEU A 162 39.28 -55.42 8.72
C LEU A 162 39.89 -56.46 7.77
N GLU A 163 40.83 -56.07 6.91
CA GLU A 163 41.53 -56.99 5.99
C GLU A 163 42.22 -58.13 6.76
N ARG A 164 42.93 -57.82 7.86
CA ARG A 164 43.63 -58.82 8.68
C ARG A 164 42.70 -59.76 9.45
N LEU A 165 41.52 -59.28 9.85
CA LEU A 165 40.51 -60.09 10.54
C LEU A 165 39.77 -60.99 9.56
N VAL A 166 39.30 -60.42 8.45
CA VAL A 166 38.59 -61.13 7.39
C VAL A 166 39.49 -62.21 6.80
N TYR A 167 40.76 -61.91 6.50
CA TYR A 167 41.73 -62.89 6.04
C TYR A 167 41.99 -64.03 7.04
N ARG A 168 42.08 -63.74 8.34
CA ARG A 168 42.27 -64.75 9.40
C ARG A 168 41.06 -65.66 9.58
N ILE A 169 39.86 -65.10 9.53
CA ILE A 169 38.60 -65.83 9.76
C ILE A 169 38.24 -66.67 8.54
N THR A 170 38.37 -66.13 7.33
CA THR A 170 38.07 -66.88 6.09
C THR A 170 39.26 -67.69 5.58
N ARG A 171 40.37 -67.74 6.34
CA ARG A 171 41.66 -68.37 5.97
C ARG A 171 42.10 -68.03 4.53
N GLY A 172 41.90 -66.78 4.12
CA GLY A 172 42.25 -66.30 2.77
C GLY A 172 41.18 -66.49 1.67
N ASN A 173 40.00 -67.04 1.96
CA ASN A 173 38.95 -67.29 0.95
C ASN A 173 37.99 -66.10 0.68
N SER A 174 38.40 -64.86 0.93
CA SER A 174 37.58 -63.66 0.68
C SER A 174 38.39 -62.56 -0.02
N VAL A 175 37.74 -61.81 -0.93
CA VAL A 175 38.35 -60.75 -1.74
C VAL A 175 37.74 -59.41 -1.34
N ILE A 176 38.58 -58.44 -0.96
CA ILE A 176 38.19 -57.07 -0.58
C ILE A 176 38.73 -56.08 -1.62
N GLN A 177 37.92 -55.12 -2.07
CA GLN A 177 38.32 -54.02 -2.96
C GLN A 177 37.98 -52.67 -2.30
N THR A 178 38.88 -51.68 -2.35
CA THR A 178 38.65 -50.32 -1.82
C THR A 178 39.17 -49.26 -2.80
N ASP A 179 38.37 -48.20 -3.03
CA ASP A 179 38.72 -47.04 -3.88
C ASP A 179 38.68 -45.73 -3.09
N ARG A 180 39.55 -44.77 -3.42
CA ARG A 180 39.66 -43.45 -2.78
C ARG A 180 39.52 -42.35 -3.82
N ILE A 181 38.66 -41.36 -3.57
CA ILE A 181 38.48 -40.19 -4.45
C ILE A 181 39.20 -38.98 -3.85
N THR A 182 40.03 -38.38 -4.71
CA THR A 182 41.04 -37.33 -4.47
C THR A 182 40.52 -35.97 -4.97
N THR A 183 40.57 -34.97 -4.08
CA THR A 183 40.27 -33.53 -4.30
C THR A 183 40.86 -32.90 -5.56
N PRO A 184 40.26 -31.82 -6.09
CA PRO A 184 40.99 -30.75 -6.79
C PRO A 184 41.11 -29.48 -5.92
N LEU A 185 42.33 -28.92 -5.91
CA LEU A 185 42.72 -27.63 -5.33
C LEU A 185 42.46 -26.50 -6.33
N THR A 186 42.22 -25.27 -5.84
CA THR A 186 42.38 -24.04 -6.63
C THR A 186 43.02 -22.94 -5.80
N ASP A 187 43.90 -22.19 -6.47
CA ASP A 187 44.78 -21.12 -5.98
C ASP A 187 44.05 -19.80 -5.69
N ALA A 188 44.70 -18.98 -4.87
CA ALA A 188 44.31 -17.62 -4.54
C ALA A 188 45.17 -16.61 -5.32
N ASP A 189 44.53 -15.63 -5.96
CA ASP A 189 45.23 -14.51 -6.59
C ASP A 189 44.53 -13.16 -6.36
N GLY A 190 45.35 -12.13 -6.15
CA GLY A 190 45.14 -10.78 -6.69
C GLY A 190 44.36 -9.78 -5.84
N GLY A 191 45.07 -8.92 -5.11
CA GLY A 191 44.51 -7.70 -4.53
C GLY A 191 44.09 -6.68 -5.60
N GLN A 192 42.80 -6.35 -5.64
CA GLN A 192 42.26 -5.22 -6.41
C GLN A 192 41.55 -4.24 -5.48
N LEU A 193 41.77 -2.95 -5.76
CA LEU A 193 40.94 -1.85 -5.28
C LEU A 193 39.54 -1.98 -5.88
N ARG A 194 38.50 -1.73 -5.07
CA ARG A 194 37.10 -1.97 -5.45
C ARG A 194 36.32 -0.66 -5.53
N SER A 195 35.47 -0.57 -6.56
CA SER A 195 34.58 0.55 -6.81
C SER A 195 33.15 0.14 -6.49
N LEU A 196 32.43 0.98 -5.74
CA LEU A 196 31.02 0.83 -5.41
C LEU A 196 30.26 2.04 -5.99
N ARG A 197 29.05 1.82 -6.50
CA ARG A 197 28.12 2.90 -6.87
C ARG A 197 26.88 2.83 -6.01
N ALA A 198 26.36 3.99 -5.65
CA ALA A 198 25.16 4.09 -4.86
C ALA A 198 24.49 5.45 -5.00
N GLY A 199 23.18 5.48 -4.79
CA GLY A 199 22.40 6.72 -4.85
C GLY A 199 21.88 7.15 -3.48
N PRO A 200 22.67 7.85 -2.64
CA PRO A 200 22.13 8.46 -1.43
C PRO A 200 21.35 9.77 -1.70
N PRO A 201 20.44 10.15 -0.78
CA PRO A 201 19.83 11.47 -0.77
C PRO A 201 20.88 12.58 -0.64
N VAL A 202 20.72 13.69 -1.35
CA VAL A 202 21.68 14.82 -1.31
C VAL A 202 21.85 15.38 0.12
N ARG A 203 20.78 15.34 0.92
CA ARG A 203 20.79 15.80 2.32
C ARG A 203 21.68 14.97 3.24
N SER A 204 21.88 13.69 2.94
CA SER A 204 22.69 12.79 3.78
C SER A 204 24.18 12.81 3.41
N LEU A 205 24.58 13.43 2.29
CA LEU A 205 25.97 13.50 1.84
C LEU A 205 26.98 13.95 2.92
N PRO A 206 26.72 15.02 3.71
CA PRO A 206 27.67 15.45 4.74
C PRO A 206 27.83 14.40 5.85
N ARG A 207 26.75 13.68 6.19
CA ARG A 207 26.76 12.62 7.22
C ARG A 207 27.52 11.39 6.73
N ILE A 208 27.34 11.04 5.45
CA ILE A 208 28.07 9.94 4.81
C ILE A 208 29.56 10.23 4.80
N ARG A 209 29.98 11.44 4.38
CA ARG A 209 31.39 11.83 4.39
C ARG A 209 31.99 11.78 5.80
N ALA A 210 31.26 12.26 6.81
CA ALA A 210 31.72 12.22 8.20
C ALA A 210 31.86 10.78 8.73
N ALA A 211 30.91 9.89 8.42
CA ALA A 211 30.98 8.49 8.87
C ALA A 211 32.09 7.69 8.17
N LEU A 212 32.37 7.98 6.90
CA LEU A 212 33.50 7.38 6.18
C LEU A 212 34.84 7.83 6.78
N GLN A 213 34.98 9.12 7.10
CA GLN A 213 36.16 9.65 7.77
C GLN A 213 36.36 9.05 9.17
N GLU A 214 35.27 8.84 9.91
CA GLU A 214 35.32 8.17 11.21
C GLU A 214 35.74 6.70 11.07
N ALA A 215 35.20 5.97 10.09
CA ALA A 215 35.58 4.58 9.82
C ALA A 215 37.08 4.47 9.50
N GLU A 216 37.59 5.34 8.64
CA GLU A 216 39.01 5.38 8.26
C GLU A 216 39.94 5.68 9.44
N TYR A 217 39.54 6.62 10.30
CA TYR A 217 40.28 6.96 11.51
C TYR A 217 40.37 5.75 12.45
N LEU A 218 39.28 4.99 12.60
CA LEU A 218 39.24 3.80 13.46
C LEU A 218 40.04 2.63 12.88
N SER A 219 40.01 2.42 11.56
CA SER A 219 40.78 1.36 10.89
C SER A 219 42.27 1.68 10.73
N GLY A 220 42.71 2.92 11.00
CA GLY A 220 44.12 3.33 10.88
C GLY A 220 44.63 3.40 9.44
N ALA A 221 43.75 3.60 8.47
CA ALA A 221 44.08 3.55 7.05
C ALA A 221 44.91 4.75 6.59
N GLN A 222 45.89 4.50 5.72
CA GLN A 222 46.77 5.55 5.20
C GLN A 222 46.19 6.29 3.99
N VAL A 223 45.20 5.71 3.31
CA VAL A 223 44.58 6.29 2.10
C VAL A 223 43.10 6.53 2.35
N LEU A 224 42.67 7.78 2.14
CA LEU A 224 41.29 8.22 2.25
C LEU A 224 40.41 7.57 1.19
N THR A 225 39.17 7.22 1.54
CA THR A 225 38.17 6.80 0.55
C THR A 225 37.78 7.97 -0.34
N ILE A 226 37.76 7.73 -1.64
CA ILE A 226 37.44 8.75 -2.63
C ILE A 226 35.93 8.69 -2.89
N VAL A 227 35.25 9.80 -2.61
CA VAL A 227 33.82 10.01 -2.86
C VAL A 227 33.66 10.94 -4.06
N GLU A 228 33.32 10.39 -5.22
CA GLU A 228 33.09 11.14 -6.46
C GLU A 228 31.58 11.23 -6.74
N GLU A 229 31.08 12.44 -6.95
CA GLU A 229 29.70 12.67 -7.40
C GLU A 229 29.63 12.49 -8.92
N LEU A 230 28.82 11.54 -9.37
CA LEU A 230 28.60 11.25 -10.77
C LEU A 230 27.29 11.89 -11.24
N LEU A 231 27.34 12.55 -12.40
CA LEU A 231 26.16 13.04 -13.08
C LEU A 231 25.67 11.95 -14.04
N THR A 232 24.50 11.38 -13.78
CA THR A 232 23.92 10.30 -14.60
C THR A 232 22.59 10.71 -15.20
N LYS A 233 22.28 10.11 -16.35
CA LYS A 233 20.96 10.22 -16.98
C LYS A 233 19.97 9.17 -16.44
N ASP A 234 20.47 8.12 -15.79
CA ASP A 234 19.64 7.07 -15.18
C ASP A 234 18.69 7.65 -14.15
N LYS A 235 17.46 7.12 -14.09
CA LYS A 235 16.45 7.51 -13.11
C LYS A 235 16.92 7.12 -11.69
N PRO A 236 17.05 8.07 -10.74
CA PRO A 236 17.32 7.71 -9.35
C PRO A 236 16.16 6.93 -8.65
N PRO A 237 16.37 6.43 -7.42
CA PRO A 237 15.30 5.91 -6.59
C PRO A 237 14.43 7.03 -6.01
N THR A 238 13.16 6.73 -5.69
CA THR A 238 12.28 7.67 -4.97
C THR A 238 12.30 7.45 -3.47
N HIS A 239 12.51 8.53 -2.70
CA HIS A 239 12.44 8.55 -1.24
C HIS A 239 11.54 9.69 -0.75
N PHE A 240 10.74 9.41 0.28
CA PHE A 240 9.90 10.36 1.00
C PHE A 240 10.18 10.28 2.48
N PHE A 241 10.42 11.42 3.13
CA PHE A 241 10.50 11.46 4.58
C PHE A 241 9.10 11.36 5.17
N THR A 242 8.84 10.24 5.84
CA THR A 242 7.59 10.02 6.55
C THR A 242 7.79 10.18 8.06
N ASN A 243 6.83 10.86 8.69
CA ASN A 243 6.68 10.84 10.13
C ASN A 243 5.76 9.67 10.52
N LYS A 244 5.70 9.33 11.82
CA LYS A 244 4.78 8.30 12.34
C LYS A 244 3.34 8.46 11.85
N PHE A 245 2.86 9.70 11.72
CA PHE A 245 1.53 10.02 11.22
C PHE A 245 1.37 9.76 9.71
N THR A 246 2.35 10.20 8.90
CA THR A 246 2.23 10.18 7.44
C THR A 246 2.66 8.85 6.82
N ALA A 247 3.38 8.01 7.57
CA ALA A 247 3.85 6.70 7.11
C ALA A 247 2.70 5.79 6.65
N CYS A 248 1.59 5.77 7.39
CA CYS A 248 0.41 4.99 7.02
C CYS A 248 -0.18 5.41 5.67
N PHE A 249 -0.43 6.72 5.50
CA PHE A 249 -0.98 7.27 4.26
C PHE A 249 -0.03 7.04 3.08
N GLN A 250 1.26 7.23 3.32
CA GLN A 250 2.30 6.97 2.33
C GLN A 250 2.31 5.50 1.91
N GLY A 251 2.20 4.55 2.85
CA GLY A 251 2.12 3.12 2.55
C GLY A 251 0.94 2.77 1.62
N ILE A 252 -0.23 3.41 1.81
CA ILE A 252 -1.41 3.22 0.95
C ILE A 252 -1.20 3.80 -0.46
N VAL A 253 -0.50 4.94 -0.56
CA VAL A 253 -0.19 5.50 -1.87
C VAL A 253 0.86 4.64 -2.57
N ASP A 254 1.85 4.15 -1.83
CA ASP A 254 2.96 3.36 -2.35
C ASP A 254 2.56 1.96 -2.81
N SER A 255 1.44 1.40 -2.30
CA SER A 255 0.90 0.14 -2.79
C SER A 255 0.37 0.20 -4.24
N THR A 256 0.22 1.38 -4.84
CA THR A 256 -0.42 1.58 -6.16
C THR A 256 0.49 1.59 -7.37
N VAL A 257 1.71 1.06 -7.23
CA VAL A 257 2.86 1.23 -8.14
C VAL A 257 3.71 2.42 -7.73
N TRP A 258 5.02 2.29 -7.87
CA TRP A 258 6.03 3.25 -7.42
C TRP A 258 6.08 4.51 -8.28
N ARG A 259 6.48 5.62 -7.65
CA ARG A 259 6.45 6.96 -8.24
C ARG A 259 7.65 7.23 -9.13
N ASP A 260 7.41 7.96 -10.21
CA ASP A 260 8.46 8.67 -10.92
C ASP A 260 8.97 9.86 -10.08
N ILE A 261 10.25 10.20 -10.24
CA ILE A 261 10.98 11.13 -9.37
C ILE A 261 10.47 12.56 -9.58
N ARG A 262 10.49 13.37 -8.51
CA ARG A 262 10.24 14.82 -8.50
C ARG A 262 8.83 15.27 -8.95
N ARG A 263 7.91 14.35 -9.22
CA ARG A 263 6.48 14.66 -9.40
C ARG A 263 5.82 14.95 -8.05
N SER A 264 4.78 15.77 -8.09
CA SER A 264 3.91 16.07 -6.94
C SER A 264 3.24 14.80 -6.45
N THR A 265 3.33 14.58 -5.14
CA THR A 265 2.82 13.42 -4.44
C THR A 265 1.31 13.55 -4.15
N PRO A 266 0.49 12.51 -4.42
CA PRO A 266 -0.89 12.47 -3.94
C PRO A 266 -0.98 12.46 -2.41
N GLY A 267 0.03 11.87 -1.76
CA GLY A 267 0.18 11.65 -0.32
C GLY A 267 -0.33 12.79 0.58
N VAL A 268 0.03 14.04 0.28
CA VAL A 268 -0.40 15.19 1.10
C VAL A 268 -1.91 15.42 0.99
N LEU A 269 -2.48 15.30 -0.21
CA LEU A 269 -3.91 15.45 -0.42
C LEU A 269 -4.69 14.25 0.09
N THR A 270 -4.16 13.04 -0.10
CA THR A 270 -4.78 11.79 0.38
C THR A 270 -4.93 11.78 1.90
N ILE A 271 -4.09 12.47 2.66
CA ILE A 271 -4.25 12.58 4.12
C ILE A 271 -5.64 13.12 4.48
N VAL A 272 -6.19 14.06 3.72
CA VAL A 272 -7.49 14.68 4.00
C VAL A 272 -8.59 14.12 3.10
N THR A 273 -8.34 13.97 1.81
CA THR A 273 -9.36 13.57 0.84
C THR A 273 -9.81 12.13 1.04
N PHE A 274 -8.90 11.23 1.46
CA PHE A 274 -9.24 9.83 1.66
C PHE A 274 -10.23 9.63 2.82
N PRO A 275 -9.94 10.09 4.05
CA PRO A 275 -10.89 10.02 5.15
C PRO A 275 -12.20 10.78 4.88
N TYR A 276 -12.13 11.89 4.14
CA TYR A 276 -13.32 12.64 3.74
C TYR A 276 -14.25 11.82 2.83
N LEU A 277 -13.74 11.20 1.76
CA LEU A 277 -14.55 10.35 0.88
C LEU A 277 -15.11 9.14 1.62
N PHE A 278 -14.32 8.56 2.53
CA PHE A 278 -14.80 7.50 3.42
C PHE A 278 -15.98 7.98 4.26
N GLY A 279 -15.87 9.14 4.91
CA GLY A 279 -16.97 9.69 5.72
C GLY A 279 -18.22 10.04 4.89
N VAL A 280 -18.09 10.35 3.60
CA VAL A 280 -19.27 10.58 2.71
C VAL A 280 -20.05 9.29 2.52
N MET A 281 -19.34 8.17 2.37
CA MET A 281 -19.93 6.83 2.23
C MET A 281 -20.43 6.28 3.57
N TYR A 282 -19.67 6.48 4.65
CA TYR A 282 -19.89 5.89 5.97
C TYR A 282 -20.26 6.97 6.99
N GLY A 283 -21.15 7.87 6.61
CA GLY A 283 -21.52 9.02 7.44
C GLY A 283 -22.59 8.66 8.46
N ASP A 284 -22.18 8.31 9.67
CA ASP A 284 -23.04 8.08 10.84
C ASP A 284 -22.31 8.54 12.11
N ILE A 285 -23.00 9.30 12.96
CA ILE A 285 -22.45 9.84 14.21
C ILE A 285 -22.06 8.71 15.17
N GLY A 286 -22.91 7.69 15.31
CA GLY A 286 -22.75 6.60 16.27
C GLY A 286 -21.63 5.66 15.87
N HIS A 287 -21.70 5.13 14.64
CA HIS A 287 -20.65 4.24 14.12
C HIS A 287 -19.29 4.96 14.02
N GLY A 288 -19.28 6.23 13.58
CA GLY A 288 -18.07 7.06 13.57
C GLY A 288 -17.48 7.27 14.96
N ALA A 289 -18.31 7.50 15.98
CA ALA A 289 -17.87 7.62 17.37
C ALA A 289 -17.22 6.33 17.89
N ILE A 290 -17.78 5.16 17.55
CA ILE A 290 -17.16 3.87 17.92
C ILE A 290 -15.80 3.69 17.23
N LEU A 291 -15.68 4.01 15.94
CA LEU A 291 -14.39 3.95 15.21
C LEU A 291 -13.33 4.91 15.80
N THR A 292 -13.73 6.12 16.18
CA THR A 292 -12.81 7.08 16.83
C THR A 292 -12.36 6.60 18.20
N LEU A 293 -13.26 6.04 19.02
CA LEU A 293 -12.88 5.48 20.32
C LEU A 293 -11.94 4.28 20.17
N PHE A 294 -12.22 3.38 19.22
CA PHE A 294 -11.35 2.24 18.95
C PHE A 294 -9.96 2.66 18.47
N SER A 295 -9.86 3.64 17.56
CA SER A 295 -8.57 4.16 17.10
C SER A 295 -7.79 4.92 18.18
N ILE A 296 -8.46 5.70 19.05
CA ILE A 296 -7.82 6.32 20.21
C ILE A 296 -7.25 5.25 21.15
N PHE A 297 -7.96 4.13 21.34
CA PHE A 297 -7.46 3.00 22.12
C PHE A 297 -6.19 2.39 21.51
N LEU A 298 -6.15 2.19 20.18
CA LEU A 298 -4.94 1.71 19.48
C LEU A 298 -3.75 2.67 19.65
N ILE A 299 -4.01 3.98 19.55
CA ILE A 299 -2.98 5.02 19.71
C ILE A 299 -2.46 5.06 21.16
N SER A 300 -3.35 4.94 22.15
CA SER A 300 -2.95 4.94 23.56
C SER A 300 -2.10 3.72 23.93
N MET A 301 -2.27 2.59 23.26
CA MET A 301 -1.54 1.33 23.53
C MET A 301 -0.26 1.18 22.71
N GLU A 302 0.14 2.20 21.92
CA GLU A 302 1.26 2.14 20.96
C GLU A 302 2.56 1.59 21.58
N LYS A 303 2.96 2.13 22.75
CA LYS A 303 4.22 1.75 23.42
C LYS A 303 4.27 0.28 23.87
N HIS A 304 3.11 -0.32 24.14
CA HIS A 304 3.03 -1.69 24.64
C HIS A 304 3.03 -2.73 23.52
N TRP A 305 2.49 -2.36 22.36
CA TRP A 305 2.32 -3.28 21.22
C TRP A 305 3.42 -3.19 20.16
N GLU A 306 4.19 -2.10 20.13
CA GLU A 306 5.36 -1.96 19.23
C GLU A 306 6.41 -3.07 19.41
N LYS A 307 6.43 -3.76 20.56
CA LYS A 307 7.39 -4.83 20.88
C LYS A 307 6.85 -6.26 20.73
N LYS A 308 5.58 -6.45 20.34
CA LYS A 308 4.98 -7.79 20.24
C LYS A 308 4.82 -8.19 18.77
N LYS A 309 5.08 -9.47 18.45
CA LYS A 309 4.66 -10.06 17.17
C LYS A 309 3.14 -10.13 17.15
N LEU A 310 2.51 -9.26 16.35
CA LEU A 310 1.06 -9.19 16.17
C LEU A 310 0.63 -10.10 15.01
N ASN A 311 -0.60 -10.60 15.05
CA ASN A 311 -1.21 -11.29 13.90
C ASN A 311 -1.26 -10.33 12.69
N GLU A 312 -1.09 -10.85 11.47
CA GLU A 312 -0.99 -10.02 10.24
C GLU A 312 -2.15 -9.02 10.07
N ILE A 313 -3.39 -9.46 10.28
CA ILE A 313 -4.58 -8.59 10.18
C ILE A 313 -4.53 -7.47 11.22
N PHE A 314 -4.10 -7.80 12.43
CA PHE A 314 -4.03 -6.84 13.53
C PHE A 314 -2.85 -5.87 13.35
N ALA A 315 -1.73 -6.34 12.79
CA ALA A 315 -0.60 -5.51 12.40
C ALA A 315 -1.02 -4.47 11.35
N MET A 316 -1.77 -4.88 10.33
CA MET A 316 -2.28 -3.96 9.30
C MET A 316 -3.17 -2.85 9.90
N ILE A 317 -4.06 -3.20 10.83
CA ILE A 317 -4.92 -2.22 11.52
C ILE A 317 -4.08 -1.30 12.44
N PHE A 318 -3.06 -1.83 13.10
CA PHE A 318 -2.19 -1.08 14.00
C PHE A 318 -1.29 -0.08 13.26
N ASP A 319 -0.75 -0.47 12.10
CA ASP A 319 -0.04 0.42 11.19
C ASP A 319 -0.98 1.51 10.65
N GLY A 320 -2.26 1.15 10.47
CA GLY A 320 -3.38 1.99 10.08
C GLY A 320 -3.94 2.97 11.13
N ARG A 321 -3.40 3.03 12.35
CA ARG A 321 -4.08 3.67 13.49
C ARG A 321 -4.47 5.14 13.29
N TYR A 322 -3.59 5.96 12.70
CA TYR A 322 -3.86 7.38 12.46
C TYR A 322 -4.86 7.62 11.33
N LEU A 323 -4.87 6.72 10.34
CA LEU A 323 -5.83 6.73 9.25
C LEU A 323 -7.23 6.42 9.77
N LEU A 324 -7.36 5.37 10.58
CA LEU A 324 -8.63 4.97 11.20
C LEU A 324 -9.19 6.07 12.10
N PHE A 325 -8.32 6.76 12.84
CA PHE A 325 -8.69 7.92 13.65
C PHE A 325 -9.30 9.04 12.80
N LEU A 326 -8.64 9.41 11.70
CA LEU A 326 -9.11 10.49 10.84
C LEU A 326 -10.40 10.09 10.10
N MET A 327 -10.52 8.84 9.67
CA MET A 327 -11.73 8.28 9.08
C MET A 327 -12.93 8.36 10.03
N GLY A 328 -12.74 7.96 11.29
CA GLY A 328 -13.78 8.07 12.32
C GLY A 328 -14.20 9.52 12.56
N LEU A 329 -13.25 10.46 12.63
CA LEU A 329 -13.54 11.88 12.87
C LEU A 329 -14.36 12.47 11.71
N PHE A 330 -13.98 12.19 10.47
CA PHE A 330 -14.75 12.63 9.31
C PHE A 330 -16.11 11.94 9.18
N ALA A 331 -16.21 10.67 9.57
CA ALA A 331 -17.49 9.96 9.65
C ALA A 331 -18.46 10.60 10.65
N VAL A 332 -17.97 11.02 11.84
CA VAL A 332 -18.78 11.78 12.80
C VAL A 332 -19.19 13.13 12.22
N TYR A 333 -18.27 13.87 11.60
CA TYR A 333 -18.56 15.17 11.00
C TYR A 333 -19.64 15.08 9.89
N LEU A 334 -19.53 14.09 9.01
CA LEU A 334 -20.49 13.88 7.92
C LEU A 334 -21.78 13.22 8.39
N GLY A 335 -21.73 12.40 9.44
CA GLY A 335 -22.92 11.91 10.15
C GLY A 335 -23.74 13.04 10.76
N LEU A 336 -23.07 14.04 11.36
CA LEU A 336 -23.73 15.26 11.84
C LEU A 336 -24.37 16.07 10.70
N LEU A 337 -23.73 16.08 9.51
CA LEU A 337 -24.29 16.74 8.33
C LEU A 337 -25.52 15.99 7.79
N TYR A 338 -25.50 14.67 7.78
CA TYR A 338 -26.66 13.86 7.38
C TYR A 338 -27.76 13.79 8.45
N ASN A 339 -27.43 14.16 9.70
CA ASN A 339 -28.30 14.03 10.87
C ASN A 339 -28.80 12.59 11.06
N ASP A 340 -27.87 11.64 11.04
CA ASP A 340 -28.13 10.21 11.22
C ASP A 340 -27.28 9.68 12.39
N LEU A 341 -27.96 9.14 13.40
CA LEU A 341 -27.39 8.52 14.58
C LEU A 341 -27.97 7.10 14.69
N PHE A 342 -27.18 6.08 14.37
CA PHE A 342 -27.61 4.67 14.43
C PHE A 342 -28.92 4.35 13.68
N GLY A 343 -29.31 5.16 12.68
CA GLY A 343 -30.53 4.98 11.90
C GLY A 343 -31.72 5.84 12.32
N PHE A 344 -31.58 6.71 13.33
CA PHE A 344 -32.59 7.72 13.68
C PHE A 344 -32.00 9.13 13.68
N SER A 345 -32.85 10.14 13.42
CA SER A 345 -32.42 11.54 13.37
C SER A 345 -32.58 12.21 14.73
N THR A 346 -31.72 13.20 14.99
CA THR A 346 -31.70 13.95 16.25
C THR A 346 -32.13 15.39 16.05
N GLU A 347 -32.91 15.94 16.99
CA GLU A 347 -33.32 17.35 17.00
C GLU A 347 -32.23 18.24 17.65
N ILE A 348 -31.01 18.25 17.10
CA ILE A 348 -29.92 19.08 17.64
C ILE A 348 -30.21 20.58 17.45
N PHE A 349 -30.83 20.94 16.33
CA PHE A 349 -31.22 22.30 15.98
C PHE A 349 -32.73 22.38 15.77
N ALA A 350 -33.30 23.57 16.01
CA ALA A 350 -34.71 23.81 15.75
C ALA A 350 -35.01 23.60 14.25
N SER A 351 -36.00 22.74 13.97
CA SER A 351 -36.44 22.44 12.61
C SER A 351 -36.96 23.69 11.89
N GLY A 352 -36.70 23.77 10.58
CA GLY A 352 -37.25 24.78 9.70
C GLY A 352 -38.73 24.56 9.36
N TYR A 353 -39.22 23.34 9.58
CA TYR A 353 -40.61 22.97 9.41
C TYR A 353 -41.39 23.16 10.71
N GLN A 354 -42.53 23.85 10.61
CA GLN A 354 -43.45 24.00 11.72
C GLN A 354 -44.73 23.25 11.38
N TRP A 355 -44.98 22.18 12.12
CA TRP A 355 -46.24 21.44 12.05
C TRP A 355 -47.31 22.19 12.86
N GLU A 356 -48.51 22.34 12.28
CA GLU A 356 -49.65 22.90 13.02
C GLU A 356 -50.06 21.95 14.15
N LYS A 357 -50.31 22.50 15.35
CA LYS A 357 -50.73 21.72 16.51
C LYS A 357 -52.12 21.12 16.24
N ILE A 358 -52.22 19.79 16.27
CA ILE A 358 -53.48 19.06 16.12
C ILE A 358 -54.39 19.40 17.31
N THR A 359 -55.47 20.15 17.07
CA THR A 359 -56.39 20.62 18.12
C THR A 359 -57.49 19.61 18.48
N ASN A 360 -57.79 18.64 17.61
CA ASN A 360 -58.80 17.61 17.87
C ASN A 360 -58.18 16.23 18.06
N LYS A 361 -58.07 15.80 19.32
CA LYS A 361 -57.75 14.42 19.71
C LYS A 361 -59.00 13.52 19.54
N THR A 362 -59.35 13.18 18.31
CA THR A 362 -60.21 12.01 18.06
C THR A 362 -59.31 10.82 17.72
N SER A 363 -59.50 9.73 18.45
CA SER A 363 -58.70 8.50 18.48
C SER A 363 -58.60 7.81 17.11
N GLY A 364 -57.63 8.22 16.32
CA GLY A 364 -57.18 7.62 15.07
C GLY A 364 -56.06 8.47 14.47
N ASN A 365 -55.13 7.84 13.73
CA ASN A 365 -54.04 8.55 13.06
C ASN A 365 -54.60 9.58 12.08
N MET A 366 -54.74 10.82 12.55
CA MET A 366 -55.18 11.94 11.72
C MET A 366 -53.92 12.55 11.12
N TYR A 367 -53.54 12.07 9.93
CA TYR A 367 -52.72 12.86 9.02
C TYR A 367 -53.39 14.25 8.87
N PRO A 368 -52.65 15.36 8.75
CA PRO A 368 -53.26 16.62 8.35
C PRO A 368 -53.85 16.44 6.93
N ILE A 369 -55.15 16.13 6.85
CA ILE A 369 -55.85 15.70 5.61
C ILE A 369 -55.79 16.76 4.48
N ASN A 370 -55.32 17.99 4.75
CA ASN A 370 -55.36 19.10 3.78
C ASN A 370 -54.07 19.93 3.61
N MET A 371 -52.91 19.53 4.15
CA MET A 371 -51.65 20.24 3.88
C MET A 371 -50.66 19.30 3.20
N LYS A 372 -50.68 19.30 1.87
CA LYS A 372 -49.75 18.50 1.06
C LYS A 372 -48.32 19.03 1.06
N ASP A 373 -48.10 20.32 1.32
CA ASP A 373 -46.77 20.93 1.24
C ASP A 373 -46.59 21.98 2.35
N VAL A 374 -45.86 21.63 3.42
CA VAL A 374 -45.39 22.61 4.42
C VAL A 374 -44.09 23.21 3.89
N THR A 375 -44.11 24.48 3.49
CA THR A 375 -42.88 25.19 3.11
C THR A 375 -42.07 25.55 4.35
N PRO A 376 -40.75 25.34 4.37
CA PRO A 376 -39.92 25.68 5.53
C PRO A 376 -39.93 27.20 5.74
N ASN A 377 -40.16 27.64 6.97
CA ASN A 377 -40.17 29.07 7.34
C ASN A 377 -38.73 29.63 7.43
N ARG A 378 -37.75 28.73 7.64
CA ARG A 378 -36.32 29.04 7.70
C ARG A 378 -35.50 27.82 7.28
N SER A 379 -34.34 28.03 6.67
CA SER A 379 -33.35 26.96 6.46
C SER A 379 -32.65 26.58 7.77
N VAL A 380 -32.44 25.28 7.99
CA VAL A 380 -31.65 24.78 9.12
C VAL A 380 -30.21 25.28 9.01
N ILE A 381 -29.60 25.59 10.15
CA ILE A 381 -28.26 26.20 10.24
C ILE A 381 -27.17 25.20 9.84
N PHE A 382 -27.35 23.92 10.19
CA PHE A 382 -26.35 22.89 9.98
C PHE A 382 -27.00 21.53 9.71
N GLY A 383 -26.56 20.86 8.64
CA GLY A 383 -27.02 19.52 8.26
C GLY A 383 -28.41 19.46 7.63
N ILE A 384 -28.93 18.25 7.50
CA ILE A 384 -30.29 17.97 7.02
C ILE A 384 -31.28 18.12 8.19
N ASP A 385 -32.45 18.71 7.90
CA ASP A 385 -33.50 18.91 8.89
C ASP A 385 -34.01 17.57 9.45
N SER A 386 -34.18 17.49 10.77
CA SER A 386 -34.70 16.29 11.45
C SER A 386 -36.12 15.97 11.04
N ALA A 387 -36.92 16.97 10.61
CA ALA A 387 -38.30 16.75 10.19
C ALA A 387 -38.43 15.75 9.02
N TRP A 388 -37.39 15.57 8.20
CA TRP A 388 -37.41 14.60 7.09
C TRP A 388 -37.38 13.14 7.54
N SER A 389 -36.97 12.83 8.77
CA SER A 389 -36.85 11.44 9.22
C SER A 389 -38.18 10.71 9.32
N GLU A 390 -39.26 11.44 9.64
CA GLU A 390 -40.60 10.89 9.85
C GLU A 390 -41.51 10.98 8.61
N THR A 391 -40.97 11.43 7.48
CA THR A 391 -41.75 11.65 6.25
C THR A 391 -41.75 10.44 5.32
N GLU A 392 -42.88 10.17 4.64
CA GLU A 392 -42.98 9.09 3.65
C GLU A 392 -42.09 9.32 2.42
N ASN A 393 -41.85 10.59 2.04
CA ASN A 393 -41.03 10.98 0.88
C ASN A 393 -39.55 11.22 1.21
N LYS A 394 -39.07 10.80 2.40
CA LYS A 394 -37.67 10.85 2.83
C LYS A 394 -36.73 10.32 1.75
N LEU A 395 -36.98 9.10 1.25
CA LEU A 395 -36.04 8.42 0.36
C LEU A 395 -35.84 9.17 -0.97
N GLU A 396 -36.87 9.79 -1.53
CA GLU A 396 -36.78 10.57 -2.76
C GLU A 396 -35.91 11.81 -2.58
N PHE A 397 -36.06 12.51 -1.45
CA PHE A 397 -35.26 13.68 -1.11
C PHE A 397 -33.78 13.30 -0.88
N TYR A 398 -33.52 12.32 -0.02
CA TYR A 398 -32.14 11.89 0.30
C TYR A 398 -31.42 11.33 -0.92
N ASN A 399 -32.12 10.58 -1.78
CA ASN A 399 -31.56 10.09 -3.04
C ASN A 399 -31.12 11.26 -3.95
N SER A 400 -32.00 12.23 -4.16
CA SER A 400 -31.72 13.41 -4.99
C SER A 400 -30.54 14.23 -4.47
N VAL A 401 -30.46 14.46 -3.16
CA VAL A 401 -29.37 15.25 -2.55
C VAL A 401 -28.05 14.49 -2.61
N LYS A 402 -28.00 13.24 -2.11
CA LYS A 402 -26.75 12.46 -2.05
C LYS A 402 -26.20 12.18 -3.45
N MET A 403 -27.04 11.87 -4.43
CA MET A 403 -26.63 11.69 -5.82
C MET A 403 -25.94 12.96 -6.37
N LYS A 404 -26.58 14.14 -6.22
CA LYS A 404 -26.01 15.42 -6.71
C LYS A 404 -24.71 15.79 -6.00
N CYS A 405 -24.64 15.60 -4.68
CA CYS A 405 -23.42 15.84 -3.92
C CYS A 405 -22.28 14.92 -4.38
N SER A 406 -22.55 13.65 -4.67
CA SER A 406 -21.52 12.71 -5.17
C SER A 406 -20.90 13.16 -6.49
N VAL A 407 -21.71 13.68 -7.41
CA VAL A 407 -21.24 14.21 -8.70
C VAL A 407 -20.39 15.47 -8.50
N ILE A 408 -20.83 16.39 -7.63
CA ILE A 408 -20.06 17.62 -7.32
C ILE A 408 -18.70 17.27 -6.71
N ILE A 409 -18.67 16.40 -5.70
CA ILE A 409 -17.43 15.97 -5.04
C ILE A 409 -16.49 15.30 -6.06
N GLY A 410 -17.03 14.43 -6.91
CA GLY A 410 -16.25 13.76 -7.94
C GLY A 410 -15.61 14.71 -8.94
N VAL A 411 -16.39 15.64 -9.51
CA VAL A 411 -15.87 16.62 -10.49
C VAL A 411 -14.84 17.55 -9.85
N VAL A 412 -15.07 18.01 -8.61
CA VAL A 412 -14.09 18.83 -7.89
C VAL A 412 -12.79 18.06 -7.64
N GLN A 413 -12.86 16.82 -7.18
CA GLN A 413 -11.67 15.99 -6.97
C GLN A 413 -10.90 15.75 -8.27
N MET A 414 -11.61 15.51 -9.37
CA MET A 414 -11.00 15.34 -10.69
C MET A 414 -10.31 16.62 -11.19
N ILE A 415 -10.91 17.80 -10.97
CA ILE A 415 -10.30 19.09 -11.30
C ILE A 415 -9.01 19.29 -10.50
N VAL A 416 -9.02 18.97 -9.20
CA VAL A 416 -7.81 19.00 -8.36
C VAL A 416 -6.71 18.07 -8.92
N GLY A 417 -7.08 16.88 -9.37
CA GLY A 417 -6.14 15.94 -10.02
C GLY A 417 -5.50 16.51 -11.28
N VAL A 418 -6.28 17.13 -12.19
CA VAL A 418 -5.73 17.78 -13.40
C VAL A 418 -4.84 18.98 -13.02
N PHE A 419 -5.19 19.72 -11.97
CA PHE A 419 -4.38 20.84 -11.49
C PHE A 419 -3.01 20.39 -10.94
N LEU A 420 -2.92 19.21 -10.29
CA LEU A 420 -1.63 18.63 -9.90
C LEU A 420 -0.75 18.30 -11.10
N SER A 421 -1.36 17.88 -12.22
CA SER A 421 -0.64 17.67 -13.48
C SER A 421 0.01 18.97 -14.00
N LEU A 422 -0.68 20.11 -13.88
CA LEU A 422 -0.10 21.43 -14.18
C LEU A 422 1.11 21.74 -13.30
N LEU A 423 1.03 21.50 -11.99
CA LEU A 423 2.14 21.73 -11.06
C LEU A 423 3.37 20.87 -11.39
N ASN A 424 3.15 19.68 -11.95
CA ASN A 424 4.22 18.82 -12.46
C ASN A 424 4.86 19.42 -13.71
N HIS A 425 4.06 19.75 -14.73
CA HIS A 425 4.57 20.31 -15.98
C HIS A 425 5.27 21.66 -15.78
N LEU A 426 4.81 22.49 -14.85
CA LEU A 426 5.47 23.74 -14.49
C LEU A 426 6.82 23.50 -13.80
N TYR A 427 6.94 22.44 -13.00
CA TYR A 427 8.20 22.10 -12.32
C TYR A 427 9.27 21.59 -13.26
N PHE A 428 8.90 20.74 -14.24
CA PHE A 428 9.82 20.24 -15.26
C PHE A 428 10.07 21.24 -16.41
N ASP A 429 9.47 22.44 -16.37
CA ASP A 429 9.52 23.48 -17.42
C ASP A 429 9.07 22.98 -18.82
N ASP A 430 8.18 21.97 -18.86
CA ASP A 430 7.65 21.37 -20.08
C ASP A 430 6.49 22.20 -20.66
N LYS A 431 6.83 23.36 -21.25
CA LYS A 431 5.85 24.30 -21.80
C LYS A 431 4.92 23.68 -22.84
N ILE A 432 5.40 22.69 -23.60
CA ILE A 432 4.61 21.99 -24.63
C ILE A 432 3.44 21.24 -23.98
N LEU A 433 3.69 20.51 -22.89
CA LEU A 433 2.65 19.76 -22.18
C LEU A 433 1.67 20.69 -21.47
N VAL A 434 2.13 21.83 -20.93
CA VAL A 434 1.21 22.83 -20.35
C VAL A 434 0.20 23.33 -21.38
N TRP A 435 0.66 23.75 -22.56
CA TRP A 435 -0.23 24.33 -23.57
C TRP A 435 -1.11 23.31 -24.30
N TYR A 436 -0.57 22.14 -24.63
CA TYR A 436 -1.24 21.19 -25.52
C TYR A 436 -1.82 19.96 -24.82
N ARG A 437 -1.51 19.72 -23.54
CA ARG A 437 -2.11 18.66 -22.72
C ARG A 437 -3.04 19.23 -21.66
N PHE A 438 -2.51 20.05 -20.75
CA PHE A 438 -3.29 20.55 -19.61
C PHE A 438 -4.48 21.43 -20.04
N ILE A 439 -4.28 22.40 -20.94
CA ILE A 439 -5.36 23.33 -21.34
C ILE A 439 -6.53 22.58 -22.01
N PRO A 440 -6.32 21.72 -23.03
CA PRO A 440 -7.42 20.97 -23.62
C PRO A 440 -8.14 20.07 -22.61
N GLU A 441 -7.40 19.40 -21.72
CA GLU A 441 -7.96 18.54 -20.67
C GLU A 441 -8.87 19.32 -19.70
N ILE A 442 -8.38 20.41 -19.10
CA ILE A 442 -9.16 21.17 -18.11
C ILE A 442 -10.38 21.86 -18.75
N VAL A 443 -10.22 22.40 -19.96
CA VAL A 443 -11.32 23.05 -20.69
C VAL A 443 -12.38 22.02 -21.05
N PHE A 444 -12.00 20.85 -21.57
CA PHE A 444 -12.94 19.78 -21.88
C PHE A 444 -13.73 19.33 -20.64
N LEU A 445 -13.05 19.11 -19.52
CA LEU A 445 -13.69 18.71 -18.25
C LEU A 445 -14.64 19.78 -17.70
N LEU A 446 -14.25 21.06 -17.76
CA LEU A 446 -15.06 22.16 -17.26
C LEU A 446 -16.28 22.44 -18.14
N CYS A 447 -16.13 22.39 -19.46
CA CYS A 447 -17.22 22.62 -20.42
C CYS A 447 -18.30 21.54 -20.36
N THR A 448 -17.95 20.29 -20.05
CA THR A 448 -18.88 19.16 -19.97
C THR A 448 -19.41 18.97 -18.55
N PHE A 449 -18.59 18.38 -17.67
CA PHE A 449 -18.98 17.98 -16.32
C PHE A 449 -18.97 19.14 -15.32
N GLY A 450 -18.07 20.11 -15.49
CA GLY A 450 -18.08 21.34 -14.69
C GLY A 450 -19.37 22.14 -14.88
N TYR A 451 -19.86 22.25 -16.11
CA TYR A 451 -21.14 22.89 -16.42
C TYR A 451 -22.32 22.17 -15.77
N MET A 452 -22.31 20.83 -15.71
CA MET A 452 -23.33 20.08 -14.97
C MET A 452 -23.35 20.43 -13.48
N CYS A 453 -22.19 20.57 -12.83
CA CYS A 453 -22.12 21.01 -11.43
C CYS A 453 -22.70 22.43 -11.26
N VAL A 454 -22.40 23.34 -12.19
CA VAL A 454 -22.99 24.69 -12.19
C VAL A 454 -24.50 24.63 -12.31
N LEU A 455 -25.06 23.80 -13.19
CA LEU A 455 -26.53 23.65 -13.31
C LEU A 455 -27.17 23.11 -12.04
N ILE A 456 -26.51 22.17 -11.34
CA ILE A 456 -27.00 21.66 -10.05
C ILE A 456 -27.08 22.79 -9.03
N VAL A 457 -26.02 23.58 -8.88
CA VAL A 457 -25.96 24.70 -7.93
C VAL A 457 -26.96 25.80 -8.29
N VAL A 458 -27.04 26.18 -9.57
CA VAL A 458 -28.02 27.16 -10.04
C VAL A 458 -29.44 26.69 -9.75
N LYS A 459 -29.75 25.41 -10.01
CA LYS A 459 -31.07 24.84 -9.70
C LYS A 459 -31.39 24.89 -8.20
N TRP A 460 -30.40 24.70 -7.33
CA TRP A 460 -30.56 24.83 -5.88
C TRP A 460 -30.74 26.27 -5.40
N CYS A 461 -30.13 27.25 -6.07
CA CYS A 461 -30.25 28.67 -5.73
C CYS A 461 -31.51 29.35 -6.29
N THR A 462 -32.25 28.70 -7.20
CA THR A 462 -33.49 29.24 -7.78
C THR A 462 -34.73 28.76 -7.04
N ASN A 463 -35.58 29.69 -6.60
CA ASN A 463 -36.89 29.35 -6.03
C ASN A 463 -37.91 29.05 -7.14
N TRP A 464 -38.53 27.87 -7.06
CA TRP A 464 -39.45 27.36 -8.10
C TRP A 464 -40.93 27.65 -7.80
N ASP A 465 -41.29 27.98 -6.56
CA ASP A 465 -42.69 28.15 -6.12
C ASP A 465 -43.41 29.32 -6.80
N ASN A 466 -42.68 30.35 -7.23
CA ASN A 466 -43.24 31.56 -7.85
C ASN A 466 -43.26 31.54 -9.39
N ARG A 467 -42.85 30.45 -10.04
CA ARG A 467 -42.77 30.36 -11.51
C ARG A 467 -43.86 29.47 -12.09
N THR A 468 -44.33 29.81 -13.28
CA THR A 468 -45.37 29.09 -14.04
C THR A 468 -44.89 27.75 -14.64
N HIS A 469 -43.59 27.43 -14.54
CA HIS A 469 -43.00 26.24 -15.12
C HIS A 469 -42.45 25.31 -14.04
N ASN A 470 -42.71 24.02 -14.21
CA ASN A 470 -42.14 22.97 -13.37
C ASN A 470 -40.61 22.97 -13.45
N ALA A 471 -39.96 22.58 -12.35
CA ALA A 471 -38.51 22.49 -12.29
C ALA A 471 -37.97 21.49 -13.34
N PRO A 472 -36.98 21.88 -14.17
CA PRO A 472 -36.48 21.04 -15.26
C PRO A 472 -35.72 19.81 -14.75
N SER A 473 -35.81 18.72 -15.51
CA SER A 473 -35.03 17.49 -15.34
C SER A 473 -33.57 17.71 -15.76
N LEU A 474 -32.64 17.74 -14.79
CA LEU A 474 -31.22 17.96 -15.10
C LEU A 474 -30.64 16.86 -16.00
N LEU A 475 -31.08 15.62 -15.82
CA LEU A 475 -30.64 14.49 -16.64
C LEU A 475 -31.03 14.68 -18.11
N GLU A 476 -32.26 15.09 -18.38
CA GLU A 476 -32.74 15.36 -19.75
C GLU A 476 -31.98 16.54 -20.39
N THR A 477 -31.74 17.61 -19.61
CA THR A 477 -30.94 18.75 -20.12
C THR A 477 -29.51 18.34 -20.46
N MET A 478 -28.94 17.36 -19.75
CA MET A 478 -27.59 16.83 -20.01
C MET A 478 -27.57 15.81 -21.15
N THR A 479 -28.61 14.98 -21.31
CA THR A 479 -28.71 14.09 -22.47
C THR A 479 -28.88 14.89 -23.76
N ASN A 480 -29.75 15.91 -23.74
CA ASN A 480 -29.99 16.77 -24.90
C ASN A 480 -28.74 17.60 -25.24
N PHE A 481 -27.95 18.01 -24.24
CA PHE A 481 -26.67 18.69 -24.48
C PHE A 481 -25.73 17.92 -25.43
N PHE A 482 -25.70 16.59 -25.37
CA PHE A 482 -24.88 15.76 -26.27
C PHE A 482 -25.64 15.26 -27.51
N LEU A 483 -26.94 14.89 -27.39
CA LEU A 483 -27.70 14.26 -28.48
C LEU A 483 -28.35 15.28 -29.43
N GLN A 484 -28.79 16.43 -28.91
CA GLN A 484 -29.49 17.48 -29.67
C GLN A 484 -28.99 18.88 -29.23
N PRO A 485 -27.79 19.28 -29.68
CA PRO A 485 -27.22 20.56 -29.25
C PRO A 485 -28.09 21.73 -29.72
N GLY A 486 -28.51 22.58 -28.77
CA GLY A 486 -29.26 23.80 -29.03
C GLY A 486 -30.77 23.74 -28.74
N THR A 487 -31.31 22.59 -28.32
CA THR A 487 -32.71 22.49 -27.88
C THR A 487 -32.81 22.38 -26.36
N VAL A 488 -33.43 23.37 -25.72
CA VAL A 488 -33.69 23.35 -24.27
C VAL A 488 -35.20 23.33 -24.05
N THR A 489 -35.72 22.24 -23.49
CA THR A 489 -37.17 22.07 -23.26
C THR A 489 -37.71 23.07 -22.24
N VAL A 490 -36.95 23.32 -21.16
CA VAL A 490 -37.27 24.34 -20.15
C VAL A 490 -35.97 25.08 -19.76
N PRO A 491 -35.84 26.38 -20.09
CA PRO A 491 -34.62 27.13 -19.78
C PRO A 491 -34.49 27.43 -18.28
N LEU A 492 -33.32 27.11 -17.72
CA LEU A 492 -32.94 27.35 -16.33
C LEU A 492 -32.55 28.83 -16.11
N TYR A 493 -31.85 29.41 -17.09
CA TYR A 493 -31.41 30.81 -17.11
C TYR A 493 -31.51 31.40 -18.52
N SER A 494 -31.52 32.73 -18.63
CA SER A 494 -31.63 33.42 -19.92
C SER A 494 -30.40 33.17 -20.80
N GLY A 495 -30.61 32.73 -22.04
CA GLY A 495 -29.53 32.47 -23.00
C GLY A 495 -28.87 31.09 -22.87
N GLN A 496 -29.48 30.14 -22.13
CA GLN A 496 -28.92 28.80 -21.93
C GLN A 496 -28.61 28.05 -23.24
N GLU A 497 -29.45 28.19 -24.27
CA GLU A 497 -29.25 27.53 -25.57
C GLU A 497 -27.93 27.96 -26.23
N GLN A 498 -27.64 29.26 -26.24
CA GLN A 498 -26.42 29.81 -26.83
C GLN A 498 -25.18 29.38 -26.06
N VAL A 499 -25.26 29.38 -24.72
CA VAL A 499 -24.15 28.95 -23.85
C VAL A 499 -23.87 27.46 -24.04
N GLN A 500 -24.89 26.61 -24.09
CA GLN A 500 -24.72 25.17 -24.31
C GLN A 500 -24.10 24.88 -25.69
N LEU A 501 -24.57 25.56 -26.74
CA LEU A 501 -23.98 25.41 -28.07
C LEU A 501 -22.51 25.84 -28.09
N ALA A 502 -22.17 26.97 -27.47
CA ALA A 502 -20.80 27.45 -27.37
C ALA A 502 -19.89 26.48 -26.60
N LEU A 503 -20.34 25.99 -25.44
CA LEU A 503 -19.59 25.03 -24.62
C LEU A 503 -19.38 23.70 -25.36
N PHE A 504 -20.39 23.22 -26.08
CA PHE A 504 -20.28 22.00 -26.88
C PHE A 504 -19.25 22.16 -28.01
N LEU A 505 -19.29 23.27 -28.74
CA LEU A 505 -18.32 23.55 -29.81
C LEU A 505 -16.88 23.67 -29.28
N ILE A 506 -16.70 24.32 -28.12
CA ILE A 506 -15.40 24.43 -27.46
C ILE A 506 -14.91 23.03 -27.05
N ALA A 507 -15.74 22.22 -26.39
CA ALA A 507 -15.37 20.88 -25.98
C ALA A 507 -15.00 19.99 -27.19
N PHE A 508 -15.77 20.07 -28.28
CA PHE A 508 -15.48 19.34 -29.51
C PHE A 508 -14.16 19.78 -30.16
N ALA A 509 -13.87 21.09 -30.18
CA ALA A 509 -12.62 21.63 -30.73
C ALA A 509 -11.36 21.22 -29.92
N MET A 510 -11.50 21.00 -28.60
CA MET A 510 -10.37 20.59 -27.76
C MET A 510 -9.91 19.16 -28.03
N VAL A 511 -10.78 18.26 -28.54
CA VAL A 511 -10.41 16.85 -28.80
C VAL A 511 -9.38 16.72 -29.94
N PRO A 512 -9.58 17.30 -31.15
CA PRO A 512 -8.56 17.32 -32.19
C PRO A 512 -7.29 18.07 -31.77
N LEU A 513 -7.42 19.12 -30.96
CA LEU A 513 -6.28 19.88 -30.46
C LEU A 513 -5.38 19.01 -29.57
N LEU A 514 -5.96 18.26 -28.63
CA LEU A 514 -5.25 17.31 -27.76
C LEU A 514 -4.59 16.18 -28.57
N LEU A 515 -5.26 15.69 -29.62
CA LEU A 515 -4.77 14.58 -30.44
C LEU A 515 -3.58 14.97 -31.32
N CYS A 516 -3.69 16.08 -32.05
CA CYS A 516 -2.78 16.41 -33.14
C CYS A 516 -1.65 17.36 -32.73
N ALA A 517 -1.83 18.21 -31.72
CA ALA A 517 -0.89 19.29 -31.47
C ALA A 517 0.48 18.81 -30.96
N ILE A 518 0.49 17.84 -30.03
CA ILE A 518 1.73 17.29 -29.46
C ILE A 518 2.60 16.56 -30.49
N PRO A 519 2.08 15.57 -31.27
CA PRO A 519 2.91 14.86 -32.25
C PRO A 519 3.44 15.80 -33.35
N ILE A 520 2.61 16.73 -33.84
CA ILE A 520 3.05 17.71 -34.85
C ILE A 520 4.18 18.60 -34.29
N HIS A 521 4.08 19.02 -33.03
CA HIS A 521 5.11 19.85 -32.41
C HIS A 521 6.42 19.07 -32.22
N LYS A 522 6.36 17.85 -31.65
CA LYS A 522 7.54 17.00 -31.46
C LYS A 522 8.23 16.67 -32.78
N LYS A 523 7.47 16.38 -33.84
CA LYS A 523 8.03 16.17 -35.20
C LYS A 523 8.77 17.40 -35.71
N ARG A 524 8.16 18.59 -35.61
CA ARG A 524 8.79 19.85 -36.04
C ARG A 524 10.07 20.16 -35.25
N GLU A 525 10.09 19.84 -33.95
CA GLU A 525 11.28 20.03 -33.13
C GLU A 525 12.41 19.07 -33.54
N HIS A 526 12.09 17.80 -33.77
CA HIS A 526 13.05 16.80 -34.22
C HIS A 526 13.67 17.16 -35.57
N GLU A 527 12.85 17.55 -36.56
CA GLU A 527 13.33 18.02 -37.87
C GLU A 527 14.24 19.26 -37.76
N ARG A 528 13.94 20.18 -36.84
CA ARG A 528 14.80 21.36 -36.60
C ARG A 528 16.13 20.97 -35.94
N ARG A 529 16.10 20.04 -34.99
CA ARG A 529 17.29 19.56 -34.27
C ARG A 529 18.23 18.83 -35.22
N GLN A 530 17.70 17.94 -36.07
CA GLN A 530 18.47 17.26 -37.12
C GLN A 530 19.13 18.25 -38.09
N ARG A 531 18.40 19.29 -38.54
CA ARG A 531 18.98 20.34 -39.41
C ARG A 531 20.10 21.12 -38.73
N MET A 532 20.00 21.39 -37.43
CA MET A 532 21.07 22.07 -36.68
C MET A 532 22.29 21.17 -36.47
N MET A 533 22.09 19.88 -36.16
CA MET A 533 23.18 18.90 -36.06
C MET A 533 23.89 18.68 -37.40
N GLN A 534 23.20 18.81 -38.53
CA GLN A 534 23.84 18.79 -39.86
C GLN A 534 24.69 20.03 -40.15
N HIS A 535 24.41 21.18 -39.52
CA HIS A 535 25.16 22.42 -39.72
C HIS A 535 26.38 22.56 -38.79
N VAL A 536 26.34 21.93 -37.61
CA VAL A 536 27.47 21.86 -36.69
C VAL A 536 28.13 20.50 -36.90
N ASN A 537 29.30 20.45 -37.56
CA ASN A 537 30.12 19.23 -37.70
C ASN A 537 30.59 18.75 -36.30
N ALA A 538 29.67 18.22 -35.49
CA ALA A 538 29.96 17.69 -34.16
C ALA A 538 30.50 16.27 -34.31
N ASP A 539 31.56 15.97 -33.54
CA ASP A 539 32.19 14.65 -33.52
C ASP A 539 31.14 13.56 -33.22
N PRO A 540 31.05 12.50 -34.04
CA PRO A 540 30.04 11.44 -33.88
C PRO A 540 30.26 10.55 -32.65
N SER A 541 31.36 10.71 -31.91
CA SER A 541 31.72 9.88 -30.73
C SER A 541 31.10 10.32 -29.41
N LEU A 542 30.26 11.38 -29.40
CA LEU A 542 29.61 11.92 -28.19
C LEU A 542 28.10 11.58 -28.11
N GLY A 543 27.57 10.76 -29.03
CA GLY A 543 26.14 10.54 -29.21
C GLY A 543 25.67 9.10 -29.11
N GLU A 544 26.21 8.27 -28.23
CA GLU A 544 25.85 6.84 -28.13
C GLU A 544 24.51 6.55 -27.40
N ASP A 545 23.79 7.55 -26.88
CA ASP A 545 22.52 7.34 -26.14
C ASP A 545 21.37 8.27 -26.57
N GLU A 546 21.20 8.57 -27.86
CA GLU A 546 19.94 9.18 -28.33
C GLU A 546 18.98 8.07 -28.79
N GLU A 547 17.95 7.82 -27.99
CA GLU A 547 16.81 6.97 -28.36
C GLU A 547 16.30 7.35 -29.75
N GLU A 548 16.17 6.37 -30.64
CA GLU A 548 15.67 6.57 -32.00
C GLU A 548 14.25 7.15 -31.93
N PHE A 549 14.06 8.38 -32.41
CA PHE A 549 12.76 9.04 -32.37
C PHE A 549 11.79 8.37 -33.35
N ASP A 550 10.97 7.46 -32.86
CA ASP A 550 9.87 6.90 -33.64
C ASP A 550 8.62 7.80 -33.57
N PHE A 551 8.35 8.50 -34.67
CA PHE A 551 7.16 9.32 -34.80
C PHE A 551 5.86 8.49 -34.70
N SER A 552 5.88 7.24 -35.16
CA SER A 552 4.73 6.33 -35.11
C SER A 552 4.32 6.04 -33.66
N GLU A 553 5.30 5.72 -32.79
CA GLU A 553 5.07 5.47 -31.37
C GLU A 553 4.48 6.68 -30.66
N VAL A 554 5.00 7.89 -30.94
CA VAL A 554 4.48 9.14 -30.36
C VAL A 554 3.03 9.37 -30.75
N VAL A 555 2.65 9.11 -32.01
CA VAL A 555 1.26 9.26 -32.48
C VAL A 555 0.36 8.22 -31.83
N ILE A 556 0.76 6.95 -31.78
CA ILE A 556 -0.02 5.87 -31.18
C ILE A 556 -0.27 6.14 -29.69
N HIS A 557 0.78 6.50 -28.95
CA HIS A 557 0.68 6.83 -27.53
C HIS A 557 -0.28 8.01 -27.30
N GLN A 558 -0.21 9.06 -28.13
CA GLN A 558 -1.10 10.22 -28.00
C GLN A 558 -2.57 9.89 -28.34
N VAL A 559 -2.81 9.04 -29.33
CA VAL A 559 -4.16 8.56 -29.67
C VAL A 559 -4.78 7.81 -28.49
N ILE A 560 -4.04 6.87 -27.91
CA ILE A 560 -4.48 6.09 -26.75
C ILE A 560 -4.80 7.04 -25.59
N HIS A 561 -3.87 7.94 -25.26
CA HIS A 561 -4.06 8.91 -24.18
C HIS A 561 -5.31 9.79 -24.39
N THR A 562 -5.54 10.27 -25.62
CA THR A 562 -6.71 11.12 -25.93
C THR A 562 -8.02 10.34 -25.76
N ILE A 563 -8.08 9.10 -26.25
CA ILE A 563 -9.27 8.24 -26.12
C ILE A 563 -9.52 7.88 -24.65
N GLU A 564 -8.47 7.47 -23.93
CA GLU A 564 -8.54 7.12 -22.52
C GLU A 564 -9.01 8.32 -21.69
N TYR A 565 -8.50 9.53 -21.95
CA TYR A 565 -8.90 10.72 -21.23
C TYR A 565 -10.38 11.08 -21.44
N VAL A 566 -10.83 11.13 -22.71
CA VAL A 566 -12.20 11.53 -23.05
C VAL A 566 -13.23 10.53 -22.52
N LEU A 567 -13.01 9.23 -22.75
CA LEU A 567 -13.88 8.17 -22.22
C LEU A 567 -13.77 8.06 -20.70
N GLY A 568 -12.56 8.23 -20.17
CA GLY A 568 -12.26 8.24 -18.74
C GLY A 568 -12.98 9.37 -18.00
N CYS A 569 -13.12 10.56 -18.59
CA CYS A 569 -13.88 11.66 -17.94
C CYS A 569 -15.35 11.27 -17.69
N VAL A 570 -15.99 10.60 -18.65
CA VAL A 570 -17.37 10.12 -18.50
C VAL A 570 -17.44 8.99 -17.48
N SER A 571 -16.60 7.97 -17.64
CA SER A 571 -16.58 6.79 -16.79
C SER A 571 -16.24 7.12 -15.34
N ASN A 572 -15.21 7.95 -15.11
CA ASN A 572 -14.78 8.36 -13.79
C ASN A 572 -15.86 9.20 -13.09
N THR A 573 -16.51 10.13 -13.80
CA THR A 573 -17.63 10.91 -13.21
C THR A 573 -18.77 10.00 -12.77
N ALA A 574 -19.15 9.01 -13.60
CA ALA A 574 -20.19 8.05 -13.25
C ALA A 574 -19.78 7.15 -12.07
N SER A 575 -18.50 6.76 -11.97
CA SER A 575 -17.97 5.94 -10.86
C SER A 575 -18.17 6.61 -9.48
N TYR A 576 -18.15 7.94 -9.41
CA TYR A 576 -18.42 8.68 -8.17
C TYR A 576 -19.84 8.52 -7.62
N LEU A 577 -20.81 8.04 -8.41
CA LEU A 577 -22.15 7.69 -7.92
C LEU A 577 -22.10 6.61 -6.82
N ARG A 578 -21.00 5.87 -6.72
CA ARG A 578 -20.75 4.94 -5.62
C ARG A 578 -20.78 5.61 -4.24
N LEU A 579 -20.31 6.86 -4.14
CA LEU A 579 -20.38 7.63 -2.89
C LEU A 579 -21.82 7.71 -2.39
N TRP A 580 -22.76 7.97 -3.30
CA TRP A 580 -24.18 8.02 -3.00
C TRP A 580 -24.74 6.63 -2.68
N ALA A 581 -24.49 5.64 -3.55
CA ALA A 581 -25.07 4.31 -3.39
C ALA A 581 -24.70 3.67 -2.05
N LEU A 582 -23.44 3.75 -1.65
CA LEU A 582 -22.98 3.16 -0.39
C LEU A 582 -23.47 3.94 0.83
N SER A 583 -23.52 5.27 0.75
CA SER A 583 -24.10 6.12 1.79
C SER A 583 -25.60 5.90 2.01
N LEU A 584 -26.34 5.59 0.94
CA LEU A 584 -27.75 5.24 1.04
C LEU A 584 -27.91 3.84 1.65
N ALA A 585 -27.16 2.86 1.17
CA ALA A 585 -27.19 1.49 1.69
C ALA A 585 -26.87 1.45 3.18
N HIS A 586 -25.83 2.16 3.63
CA HIS A 586 -25.45 2.21 5.04
C HIS A 586 -26.56 2.77 5.94
N SER A 587 -27.13 3.92 5.58
CA SER A 587 -28.24 4.55 6.33
C SER A 587 -29.49 3.65 6.38
N GLN A 588 -29.85 3.03 5.25
CA GLN A 588 -31.00 2.12 5.19
C GLN A 588 -30.79 0.83 5.99
N LEU A 589 -29.60 0.24 5.94
CA LEU A 589 -29.29 -0.95 6.74
C LEU A 589 -29.30 -0.63 8.25
N SER A 590 -28.82 0.53 8.66
CA SER A 590 -28.88 0.96 10.06
C SER A 590 -30.32 1.15 10.54
N GLU A 591 -31.18 1.79 9.74
CA GLU A 591 -32.60 1.97 10.02
C GLU A 591 -33.35 0.63 10.11
N VAL A 592 -33.06 -0.32 9.21
CA VAL A 592 -33.62 -1.68 9.23
C VAL A 592 -33.16 -2.45 10.46
N PHE A 593 -31.88 -2.41 10.81
CA PHE A 593 -31.42 -3.10 12.02
C PHE A 593 -32.04 -2.51 13.28
N TRP A 594 -32.15 -1.19 13.39
CA TRP A 594 -32.79 -0.54 14.53
C TRP A 594 -34.26 -0.96 14.68
N SER A 595 -35.03 -0.87 13.60
CA SER A 595 -36.46 -1.22 13.60
C SER A 595 -36.73 -2.71 13.86
N PHE A 596 -36.01 -3.61 13.16
CA PHE A 596 -36.28 -5.05 13.27
C PHE A 596 -35.72 -5.69 14.54
N THR A 597 -34.65 -5.17 15.14
CA THR A 597 -34.05 -5.80 16.33
C THR A 597 -34.49 -5.12 17.62
N PHE A 598 -34.35 -3.80 17.71
CA PHE A 598 -34.64 -3.07 18.94
C PHE A 598 -36.12 -2.76 19.08
N LEU A 599 -36.75 -2.16 18.05
CA LEU A 599 -38.16 -1.75 18.14
C LEU A 599 -39.11 -2.96 18.25
N MET A 600 -38.85 -4.03 17.49
CA MET A 600 -39.58 -5.29 17.65
C MET A 600 -39.45 -5.89 19.07
N ALA A 601 -38.26 -5.82 19.68
CA ALA A 601 -38.04 -6.33 21.04
C ALA A 601 -38.77 -5.50 22.11
N VAL A 602 -38.95 -4.20 21.87
CA VAL A 602 -39.73 -3.30 22.74
C VAL A 602 -41.23 -3.62 22.63
N ASP A 603 -41.75 -3.82 21.41
CA ASP A 603 -43.18 -4.10 21.19
C ASP A 603 -43.62 -5.47 21.77
N MET A 604 -42.71 -6.45 21.79
CA MET A 604 -42.96 -7.77 22.36
C MET A 604 -42.86 -7.80 23.90
N ASP A 605 -42.35 -6.75 24.55
CA ASP A 605 -42.09 -6.79 25.98
C ASP A 605 -43.36 -6.53 26.80
N GLY A 606 -43.77 -7.53 27.59
CA GLY A 606 -44.86 -7.43 28.56
C GLY A 606 -44.45 -6.75 29.88
N GLY A 607 -43.35 -5.99 29.88
CA GLY A 607 -42.81 -5.28 31.06
C GLY A 607 -41.73 -6.04 31.83
N SER A 608 -41.10 -7.07 31.25
CA SER A 608 -40.07 -7.87 31.94
C SER A 608 -38.65 -7.32 31.77
N GLY A 609 -38.39 -6.43 30.80
CA GLY A 609 -37.08 -5.79 30.56
C GLY A 609 -36.00 -6.72 30.03
N ILE A 610 -36.16 -8.04 30.20
CA ILE A 610 -35.23 -9.07 29.72
C ILE A 610 -35.24 -9.12 28.20
N CYS A 611 -36.43 -9.05 27.57
CA CYS A 611 -36.56 -9.04 26.11
C CYS A 611 -35.85 -7.83 25.48
N ILE A 612 -35.94 -6.65 26.10
CA ILE A 612 -35.24 -5.44 25.65
C ILE A 612 -33.72 -5.61 25.77
N PHE A 613 -33.22 -6.20 26.87
CA PHE A 613 -31.77 -6.44 27.03
C PHE A 613 -31.22 -7.42 25.98
N VAL A 614 -31.94 -8.52 25.72
CA VAL A 614 -31.55 -9.47 24.67
C VAL A 614 -31.60 -8.81 23.29
N GLY A 615 -32.65 -8.03 23.00
CA GLY A 615 -32.77 -7.27 21.76
C GLY A 615 -31.62 -6.29 21.55
N LEU A 616 -31.22 -5.56 22.60
CA LEU A 616 -30.08 -4.65 22.57
C LEU A 616 -28.75 -5.38 22.33
N CYS A 617 -28.52 -6.54 22.96
CA CYS A 617 -27.33 -7.34 22.75
C CYS A 617 -27.23 -7.85 21.31
N VAL A 618 -28.35 -8.32 20.74
CA VAL A 618 -28.41 -8.78 19.35
C VAL A 618 -28.16 -7.61 18.39
N TRP A 619 -28.80 -6.46 18.64
CA TRP A 619 -28.58 -5.24 17.87
C TRP A 619 -27.11 -4.82 17.90
N MET A 620 -26.50 -4.74 19.08
CA MET A 620 -25.09 -4.35 19.25
C MET A 620 -24.13 -5.31 18.54
N CYS A 621 -24.37 -6.62 18.62
CA CYS A 621 -23.56 -7.61 17.89
C CYS A 621 -23.72 -7.46 16.37
N ALA A 622 -24.94 -7.22 15.88
CA ALA A 622 -25.20 -7.03 14.46
C ALA A 622 -24.56 -5.74 13.92
N THR A 623 -24.68 -4.63 14.66
CA THR A 623 -24.06 -3.35 14.27
C THR A 623 -22.53 -3.45 14.29
N LEU A 624 -21.92 -4.06 15.31
CA LEU A 624 -20.46 -4.22 15.38
C LEU A 624 -19.92 -5.17 14.29
N ALA A 625 -20.57 -6.31 14.04
CA ALA A 625 -20.06 -7.28 13.07
C ALA A 625 -20.30 -6.84 11.61
N VAL A 626 -21.52 -6.42 11.29
CA VAL A 626 -21.94 -6.15 9.91
C VAL A 626 -21.64 -4.70 9.54
N LEU A 627 -22.18 -3.73 10.29
CA LEU A 627 -22.02 -2.31 9.93
C LEU A 627 -20.61 -1.80 10.22
N LEU A 628 -20.02 -2.12 11.37
CA LEU A 628 -18.68 -1.65 11.73
C LEU A 628 -17.58 -2.49 11.09
N GLY A 629 -17.73 -3.81 11.02
CA GLY A 629 -16.72 -4.70 10.43
C GLY A 629 -16.73 -4.71 8.91
N MET A 630 -17.83 -5.19 8.30
CA MET A 630 -17.88 -5.46 6.86
C MET A 630 -18.13 -4.21 6.01
N GLU A 631 -19.11 -3.38 6.37
CA GLU A 631 -19.46 -2.18 5.58
C GLU A 631 -18.36 -1.11 5.64
N SER A 632 -17.70 -0.94 6.79
CA SER A 632 -16.58 0.01 6.89
C SER A 632 -15.40 -0.41 6.00
N LEU A 633 -15.09 -1.71 5.92
CA LEU A 633 -14.05 -2.23 5.03
C LEU A 633 -14.43 -2.04 3.54
N SER A 634 -15.71 -2.26 3.20
CA SER A 634 -16.24 -2.00 1.86
C SER A 634 -16.09 -0.52 1.47
N ALA A 635 -16.52 0.39 2.34
CA ALA A 635 -16.39 1.84 2.13
C ALA A 635 -14.92 2.28 2.03
N PHE A 636 -14.04 1.68 2.83
CA PHE A 636 -12.60 1.90 2.75
C PHE A 636 -12.03 1.53 1.38
N LEU A 637 -12.31 0.31 0.89
CA LEU A 637 -11.83 -0.17 -0.42
C LEU A 637 -12.39 0.64 -1.58
N HIS A 638 -13.64 1.11 -1.46
CA HIS A 638 -14.25 1.96 -2.46
C HIS A 638 -13.69 3.39 -2.48
N ALA A 639 -13.37 3.97 -1.33
CA ALA A 639 -12.65 5.25 -1.25
C ALA A 639 -11.23 5.11 -1.81
N LEU A 640 -10.55 4.00 -1.54
CA LEU A 640 -9.24 3.65 -2.07
C LEU A 640 -9.27 3.53 -3.59
N ARG A 641 -10.26 2.83 -4.15
CA ARG A 641 -10.46 2.72 -5.60
C ARG A 641 -10.58 4.09 -6.27
N LEU A 642 -11.40 4.99 -5.71
CA LEU A 642 -11.58 6.37 -6.21
C LEU A 642 -10.27 7.16 -6.26
N HIS A 643 -9.37 6.92 -5.32
CA HIS A 643 -8.05 7.56 -5.33
C HIS A 643 -7.13 6.94 -6.38
N TRP A 644 -7.15 5.62 -6.52
CA TRP A 644 -6.19 4.90 -7.36
C TRP A 644 -6.50 5.05 -8.85
N VAL A 645 -7.77 4.99 -9.24
CA VAL A 645 -8.15 5.02 -10.66
C VAL A 645 -8.62 6.40 -11.10
N GLU A 646 -9.48 7.05 -10.32
CA GLU A 646 -10.12 8.29 -10.76
C GLU A 646 -9.28 9.53 -10.46
N PHE A 647 -8.53 9.54 -9.35
CA PHE A 647 -7.66 10.65 -8.95
C PHE A 647 -6.23 10.52 -9.49
N ASN A 648 -5.54 9.41 -9.20
CA ASN A 648 -4.13 9.25 -9.56
C ASN A 648 -3.91 9.21 -11.09
N ASN A 649 -4.79 8.60 -11.89
CA ASN A 649 -4.60 8.47 -13.34
C ASN A 649 -4.40 9.82 -14.08
N LYS A 650 -4.78 10.95 -13.47
CA LYS A 650 -4.69 12.29 -14.10
C LYS A 650 -3.32 12.94 -14.05
N PHE A 651 -2.47 12.61 -13.09
CA PHE A 651 -1.17 13.25 -12.89
C PHE A 651 -0.04 12.25 -12.60
N TYR A 652 -0.41 11.01 -12.29
CA TYR A 652 0.50 9.95 -11.86
C TYR A 652 1.03 9.19 -13.07
N ALA A 653 2.36 9.11 -13.19
CA ALA A 653 3.03 8.16 -14.08
C ALA A 653 3.89 7.24 -13.21
N ALA A 654 3.72 5.94 -13.42
CA ALA A 654 4.17 4.91 -12.49
C ALA A 654 5.43 4.21 -13.00
N ASP A 655 6.54 4.96 -13.05
CA ASP A 655 7.76 4.55 -13.79
C ASP A 655 9.06 4.76 -12.98
N GLY A 656 8.98 4.64 -11.64
CA GLY A 656 10.15 4.69 -10.76
C GLY A 656 10.26 3.48 -9.83
N TYR A 657 11.32 3.43 -9.03
CA TYR A 657 11.60 2.35 -8.09
C TYR A 657 11.86 2.90 -6.68
N PRO A 658 11.52 2.11 -5.62
CA PRO A 658 11.63 2.58 -4.25
C PRO A 658 13.08 2.69 -3.80
N PHE A 659 13.36 3.68 -2.96
CA PHE A 659 14.61 3.77 -2.23
C PHE A 659 14.62 2.74 -1.10
N THR A 660 15.38 1.67 -1.25
CA THR A 660 15.63 0.67 -0.21
C THR A 660 17.06 0.83 0.31
N PRO A 661 17.28 1.63 1.37
CA PRO A 661 18.61 1.80 1.91
C PRO A 661 19.14 0.51 2.53
N PHE A 662 20.44 0.32 2.45
CA PHE A 662 21.14 -0.70 3.20
C PHE A 662 21.08 -0.34 4.70
N ASN A 663 20.26 -1.07 5.46
CA ASN A 663 20.01 -0.82 6.88
C ASN A 663 20.20 -2.10 7.70
N ILE A 664 21.21 -2.10 8.58
CA ILE A 664 21.54 -3.26 9.42
C ILE A 664 20.51 -3.45 10.53
N ALA A 665 19.97 -2.36 11.09
CA ALA A 665 19.00 -2.44 12.18
C ALA A 665 17.68 -3.10 11.73
N GLU A 666 17.25 -2.85 10.49
CA GLU A 666 16.06 -3.49 9.93
C GLU A 666 16.26 -5.00 9.76
N VAL A 667 17.45 -5.42 9.32
CA VAL A 667 17.81 -6.84 9.19
C VAL A 667 17.85 -7.52 10.55
N LEU A 668 18.46 -6.89 11.55
CA LEU A 668 18.50 -7.39 12.93
C LEU A 668 17.09 -7.52 13.54
N ASN A 669 16.19 -6.56 13.28
CA ASN A 669 14.82 -6.61 13.76
C ASN A 669 13.98 -7.71 13.08
N LYS A 670 14.28 -8.10 11.83
CA LYS A 670 13.62 -9.23 11.16
C LYS A 670 14.07 -10.59 11.70
N LEU A 671 15.28 -10.65 12.26
CA LEU A 671 15.85 -11.88 12.82
C LEU A 671 15.37 -12.17 14.25
N ASN A 672 14.98 -11.13 15.01
CA ASN A 672 14.35 -11.24 16.33
C ASN A 672 12.83 -11.50 16.20
#